data_AF-A0A5N5JLK1-F1
#
_entry.id   AF-A0A5N5JLK1-F1
#
_cell.length_a   1.000
_cell.length_b   1.000
_cell.length_c   1.000
_cell.angle_alpha   90.00
_cell.angle_beta   90.00
_cell.angle_gamma   90.00
#
_symmetry.space_group_name_H-M   'P 1'
#
loop_
_entity.id
_entity.type
_entity.pdbx_description
1 polymer ?
#
loop_
_entity_poly.entity_id
_entity_poly.type
_entity_poly.pdbx_seq_one_letter_code
_entity_poly.pdbx_strand_id
1 'polypeptide(L)'
;MIESLHISVAMYKRLYEEEHKLRSSYSHSSDAVTVEDSGRKNRLLLLEDSQGATKKAQEKVVERLRSLEEDLAKSKSDIILLQSERDKLALDAKFARERLDSFMKEFEYQRNEMNENLVASEELSRKLNMEVSVLKLEKEILSNAERRACDEVRSLSERVHRLQATLDTIHSAEEARNGLRPRKSCNRSGTPAVVAETKLSELEKKIKVSDAKVASMDGSGISSSISATEVVTDLLMAKDEIQKLKEEAQANKEHMLQYKSIAQVNETALKQMEDAHKNFKKESEKLKQSLEDELISLRGRISELDSEFSKKSEEVAFAAVGKDKAFASALAEITCLKEENCSKTSQLVALESQSSALKEDLEKEHERWRAAHANYERQVILQSETIQELTKTSQALSSLQQEASGLRKLVDAQKSENDELKSNAAGISSGSNAPGSGSDAGWQNVAAENAQASLHTERANSRTLMFLEEEIKSLQLQVRELSLLRESNMQLREENKHNFEECQKLREVAQNAKAHSNNLESLLRERQIEVEACKKEIEMDKVEKDRLEKRISDLLERCRNTDVEDYNRTKDDLRQMEEKLRETGLGGPKRPHDRVTLREMKADWHTCLDNRVGFKGFAIPKESQGKVAEFSFRGTPAQLRHGDVVIAAITSCTNTSNPSVMLGAALVARKACELELEVKPWIKTSLAPGSGVVTKYLEKSGLQKYLNQLGFHIVGYGCTTCIGNSGDIDEAVASAITENDLVAAAVLSGNRNFEGRVHPLTRANYLASPPLVVAYACAGTVGIDFEAEPIGVGKDGKQIFFSDIWPSNDEVAQVVHSSVLPDMFKATYQAITDGNPMWNQLSVPSGNLYAWDSKSTYIHDPPYFKSMTMSPPRPHGVKDAYCLLNFGDSTTTDHISPAGSIHKDNPAARYLMECGKLYVFDAAMRYKSEGHDTIILAGAEYGSGSSRDWAAKGPKQLGVKAVIAKSFERIHRNNLVGMGIIPLCFKAGEDAETLGLTGHERYSIDLPSNVSEIRPGQDVTVATDNEKSFTCTLRFDTEVELAYFDHGGILQYVIRNMIHANH
;
A
#
# COMPACT_ATOMS: atom_id res chain seq x y z
N MET A 1 11.41 34.56 22.34
CA MET A 1 9.95 34.81 22.23
C MET A 1 9.44 35.81 23.26
N ILE A 2 9.43 35.51 24.57
CA ILE A 2 8.74 36.33 25.58
C ILE A 2 9.20 37.81 25.62
N GLU A 3 10.48 38.12 25.47
CA GLU A 3 10.96 39.51 25.39
C GLU A 3 10.47 40.24 24.12
N SER A 4 10.50 39.56 22.97
CA SER A 4 9.95 40.08 21.71
C SER A 4 8.45 40.33 21.82
N LEU A 5 7.72 39.49 22.56
CA LEU A 5 6.30 39.71 22.85
C LEU A 5 6.08 40.95 23.73
N HIS A 6 6.90 41.16 24.77
CA HIS A 6 6.85 42.38 25.59
C HIS A 6 7.18 43.66 24.79
N ILE A 7 8.20 43.62 23.93
CA ILE A 7 8.54 44.73 23.03
C ILE A 7 7.40 45.01 22.05
N SER A 8 6.79 43.96 21.48
CA SER A 8 5.64 44.08 20.58
C SER A 8 4.41 44.67 21.28
N VAL A 9 4.09 44.21 22.50
CA VAL A 9 2.99 44.75 23.32
C VAL A 9 3.25 46.22 23.71
N ALA A 10 4.49 46.58 24.03
CA ALA A 10 4.87 47.97 24.29
C ALA A 10 4.74 48.87 23.05
N MET A 11 5.07 48.35 21.85
CA MET A 11 4.82 49.04 20.58
C MET A 11 3.32 49.18 20.29
N TYR A 12 2.54 48.10 20.40
CA TYR A 12 1.09 48.13 20.16
C TYR A 12 0.38 49.09 21.11
N LYS A 13 0.81 49.18 22.38
CA LYS A 13 0.23 50.14 23.32
C LYS A 13 0.49 51.59 22.91
N ARG A 14 1.71 51.93 22.46
CA ARG A 14 2.02 53.27 21.92
C ARG A 14 1.24 53.56 20.63
N LEU A 15 1.14 52.60 19.72
CA LEU A 15 0.36 52.73 18.48
C LEU A 15 -1.13 52.97 18.77
N TYR A 16 -1.70 52.32 19.79
CA TYR A 16 -3.08 52.56 20.23
C TYR A 16 -3.25 53.96 20.85
N GLU A 17 -2.29 54.42 21.65
CA GLU A 17 -2.25 55.78 22.22
C GLU A 17 -2.04 56.89 21.15
N GLU A 18 -1.42 56.57 20.00
CA GLU A 18 -1.32 57.47 18.84
C GLU A 18 -2.54 57.39 17.90
N GLU A 19 -3.11 56.20 17.66
CA GLU A 19 -4.34 56.06 16.87
C GLU A 19 -5.51 56.79 17.56
N HIS A 20 -5.59 56.75 18.90
CA HIS A 20 -6.59 57.52 19.65
C HIS A 20 -6.39 59.05 19.55
N LYS A 21 -5.17 59.53 19.32
CA LYS A 21 -4.90 60.95 19.00
C LYS A 21 -5.25 61.30 17.56
N LEU A 22 -5.06 60.38 16.62
CA LEU A 22 -5.39 60.59 15.21
C LEU A 22 -6.90 60.51 14.94
N ARG A 23 -7.64 59.60 15.60
CA ARG A 23 -9.11 59.57 15.53
C ARG A 23 -9.78 60.81 16.13
N SER A 24 -9.05 61.60 16.93
CA SER A 24 -9.49 62.89 17.45
C SER A 24 -9.39 64.05 16.43
N SER A 25 -8.78 63.86 15.24
CA SER A 25 -8.42 65.00 14.38
C SER A 25 -9.25 65.21 13.10
N TYR A 26 -9.87 64.18 12.51
CA TYR A 26 -10.65 64.36 11.27
C TYR A 26 -11.91 63.50 11.12
N SER A 27 -13.01 64.19 10.86
CA SER A 27 -14.22 63.73 10.16
C SER A 27 -14.50 64.66 8.96
N HIS A 28 -15.25 64.18 7.96
CA HIS A 28 -15.66 64.88 6.71
C HIS A 28 -14.52 65.11 5.68
N SER A 29 -14.72 65.10 4.35
CA SER A 29 -15.87 64.80 3.44
C SER A 29 -15.37 64.69 1.99
N SER A 30 -16.15 64.15 1.01
CA SER A 30 -15.82 64.33 -0.42
C SER A 30 -16.95 64.07 -1.44
N ASP A 31 -16.65 64.48 -2.69
CA ASP A 31 -17.23 64.15 -4.00
C ASP A 31 -18.69 64.62 -4.27
N ALA A 32 -19.09 65.04 -5.49
CA ALA A 32 -18.42 65.19 -6.80
C ALA A 32 -19.14 66.35 -7.59
N VAL A 33 -19.11 66.60 -8.91
CA VAL A 33 -18.67 65.89 -10.14
C VAL A 33 -18.24 66.91 -11.22
N THR A 34 -17.15 66.66 -11.97
CA THR A 34 -16.73 67.40 -13.21
C THR A 34 -16.51 68.94 -13.03
N VAL A 35 -16.17 69.78 -14.03
CA VAL A 35 -15.98 69.68 -15.50
C VAL A 35 -14.69 70.44 -15.96
N GLU A 36 -14.58 70.71 -17.26
CA GLU A 36 -13.52 71.50 -17.95
C GLU A 36 -13.52 73.00 -17.58
N ASP A 37 -12.43 73.78 -17.65
CA ASP A 37 -10.98 73.50 -17.79
C ASP A 37 -10.17 74.59 -17.04
N SER A 38 -8.83 74.59 -17.14
CA SER A 38 -7.87 75.60 -16.65
C SER A 38 -7.67 75.71 -15.13
N GLY A 39 -8.21 74.79 -14.32
CA GLY A 39 -7.85 74.58 -12.91
C GLY A 39 -6.75 73.53 -12.67
N ARG A 40 -6.02 73.15 -13.73
CA ARG A 40 -5.56 71.76 -14.01
C ARG A 40 -4.30 71.27 -13.27
N LYS A 41 -3.97 71.81 -12.09
CA LYS A 41 -2.84 71.30 -11.25
C LYS A 41 -3.15 71.11 -9.76
N ASN A 42 -3.87 72.03 -9.10
CA ASN A 42 -4.07 71.93 -7.64
C ASN A 42 -5.33 71.16 -7.23
N ARG A 43 -6.33 70.97 -8.11
CA ARG A 43 -7.47 70.08 -7.84
C ARG A 43 -7.21 68.61 -8.17
N LEU A 44 -6.20 68.32 -9.00
CA LEU A 44 -5.85 66.93 -9.33
C LEU A 44 -5.26 66.24 -8.09
N LEU A 45 -4.19 66.81 -7.52
CA LEU A 45 -3.54 66.32 -6.30
C LEU A 45 -4.52 66.05 -5.14
N LEU A 46 -5.45 66.97 -4.85
CA LEU A 46 -6.39 66.81 -3.74
C LEU A 46 -7.50 65.77 -4.00
N LEU A 47 -7.87 65.51 -5.26
CA LEU A 47 -8.79 64.41 -5.59
C LEU A 47 -8.05 63.07 -5.71
N GLU A 48 -6.80 63.07 -6.18
CA GLU A 48 -5.92 61.89 -6.17
C GLU A 48 -5.59 61.47 -4.73
N ASP A 49 -5.40 62.41 -3.79
CA ASP A 49 -5.24 62.13 -2.37
C ASP A 49 -6.56 61.70 -1.70
N SER A 50 -7.71 62.32 -2.03
CA SER A 50 -9.01 61.98 -1.42
C SER A 50 -9.56 60.64 -1.91
N GLN A 51 -9.57 60.41 -3.23
CA GLN A 51 -9.89 59.10 -3.80
C GLN A 51 -8.78 58.10 -3.46
N GLY A 52 -7.51 58.52 -3.34
CA GLY A 52 -6.44 57.69 -2.80
C GLY A 52 -6.66 57.27 -1.35
N ALA A 53 -7.30 58.10 -0.52
CA ALA A 53 -7.61 57.80 0.88
C ALA A 53 -8.86 56.92 1.04
N THR A 54 -9.96 57.20 0.33
CA THR A 54 -11.15 56.32 0.33
C THR A 54 -10.87 54.99 -0.36
N LYS A 55 -10.08 54.99 -1.44
CA LYS A 55 -9.58 53.76 -2.06
C LYS A 55 -8.63 53.02 -1.12
N LYS A 56 -7.69 53.67 -0.42
CA LYS A 56 -6.89 53.01 0.65
C LYS A 56 -7.73 52.50 1.82
N ALA A 57 -8.88 53.12 2.12
CA ALA A 57 -9.78 52.65 3.16
C ALA A 57 -10.59 51.42 2.71
N GLN A 58 -11.12 51.43 1.48
CA GLN A 58 -11.75 50.25 0.88
C GLN A 58 -10.73 49.14 0.61
N GLU A 59 -9.53 49.46 0.14
CA GLU A 59 -8.41 48.53 0.02
C GLU A 59 -8.06 47.97 1.40
N LYS A 60 -7.93 48.78 2.47
CA LYS A 60 -7.74 48.25 3.84
C LYS A 60 -8.89 47.39 4.34
N VAL A 61 -10.15 47.67 3.99
CA VAL A 61 -11.29 46.83 4.39
C VAL A 61 -11.35 45.54 3.57
N VAL A 62 -11.03 45.58 2.28
CA VAL A 62 -10.91 44.41 1.38
C VAL A 62 -9.65 43.60 1.69
N GLU A 63 -8.58 44.23 2.19
CA GLU A 63 -7.33 43.60 2.61
C GLU A 63 -7.44 43.04 4.04
N ARG A 64 -8.33 43.60 4.87
CA ARG A 64 -8.70 43.02 6.18
C ARG A 64 -9.78 41.95 6.08
N LEU A 65 -10.69 42.06 5.11
CA LEU A 65 -11.56 40.95 4.70
C LEU A 65 -10.71 39.85 4.07
N ARG A 66 -9.79 40.14 3.15
CA ARG A 66 -8.80 39.16 2.68
C ARG A 66 -7.97 38.60 3.82
N SER A 67 -7.48 39.39 4.77
CA SER A 67 -6.75 38.87 5.93
C SER A 67 -7.61 37.93 6.78
N LEU A 68 -8.92 38.18 6.92
CA LEU A 68 -9.83 37.30 7.65
C LEU A 68 -10.29 36.10 6.83
N GLU A 69 -10.46 36.23 5.51
CA GLU A 69 -10.70 35.14 4.58
C GLU A 69 -9.45 34.26 4.43
N GLU A 70 -8.26 34.84 4.48
CA GLU A 70 -6.96 34.18 4.51
C GLU A 70 -6.72 33.53 5.87
N ASP A 71 -6.97 34.18 7.00
CA ASP A 71 -6.85 33.53 8.32
C ASP A 71 -7.97 32.50 8.57
N LEU A 72 -9.14 32.62 7.94
CA LEU A 72 -10.20 31.61 7.96
C LEU A 72 -9.92 30.47 6.97
N ALA A 73 -9.37 30.76 5.78
CA ALA A 73 -8.91 29.76 4.83
C ALA A 73 -7.69 29.03 5.37
N LYS A 74 -6.79 29.71 6.07
CA LYS A 74 -5.65 29.17 6.82
C LYS A 74 -6.11 28.38 8.02
N SER A 75 -7.03 28.87 8.86
CA SER A 75 -7.59 28.06 9.96
C SER A 75 -8.35 26.82 9.44
N LYS A 76 -9.06 26.93 8.31
CA LYS A 76 -9.69 25.77 7.64
C LYS A 76 -8.64 24.87 6.98
N SER A 77 -7.58 25.43 6.42
CA SER A 77 -6.42 24.71 5.86
C SER A 77 -5.60 24.04 6.95
N ASP A 78 -5.51 24.59 8.15
CA ASP A 78 -4.79 24.09 9.32
C ASP A 78 -5.63 23.01 10.02
N ILE A 79 -6.95 23.15 10.05
CA ILE A 79 -7.85 22.04 10.45
C ILE A 79 -7.77 20.92 9.40
N ILE A 80 -7.74 21.24 8.11
CA ILE A 80 -7.52 20.25 7.04
C ILE A 80 -6.10 19.68 7.10
N LEU A 81 -5.09 20.46 7.51
CA LEU A 81 -3.70 20.01 7.67
C LEU A 81 -3.58 19.10 8.87
N LEU A 82 -4.20 19.43 10.01
CA LEU A 82 -4.23 18.60 11.22
C LEU A 82 -5.11 17.35 11.05
N GLN A 83 -6.21 17.43 10.31
CA GLN A 83 -6.99 16.25 9.93
C GLN A 83 -6.23 15.40 8.92
N SER A 84 -5.60 16.00 7.90
CA SER A 84 -4.73 15.31 6.95
C SER A 84 -3.45 14.78 7.61
N GLU A 85 -2.93 15.40 8.67
CA GLU A 85 -1.80 14.91 9.45
C GLU A 85 -2.24 13.83 10.42
N ARG A 86 -3.42 13.89 11.03
CA ARG A 86 -3.98 12.79 11.82
C ARG A 86 -4.24 11.59 10.92
N ASP A 87 -4.83 11.80 9.75
CA ASP A 87 -5.19 10.74 8.81
C ASP A 87 -3.95 10.21 8.09
N LYS A 88 -2.95 11.07 7.82
CA LYS A 88 -1.60 10.66 7.41
C LYS A 88 -0.87 9.93 8.53
N LEU A 89 -0.93 10.34 9.79
CA LEU A 89 -0.28 9.63 10.90
C LEU A 89 -0.99 8.30 11.20
N ALA A 90 -2.30 8.23 11.04
CA ALA A 90 -3.06 6.98 11.08
C ALA A 90 -2.70 6.08 9.89
N LEU A 91 -2.53 6.64 8.69
CA LEU A 91 -2.09 5.91 7.49
C LEU A 91 -0.60 5.54 7.54
N ASP A 92 0.27 6.36 8.14
CA ASP A 92 1.70 6.13 8.35
C ASP A 92 1.90 5.13 9.49
N ALA A 93 1.05 5.12 10.52
CA ALA A 93 1.04 4.09 11.57
C ALA A 93 0.36 2.80 11.10
N LYS A 94 -0.62 2.87 10.19
CA LYS A 94 -1.16 1.70 9.49
C LYS A 94 -0.12 1.14 8.53
N PHE A 95 0.51 1.95 7.71
CA PHE A 95 1.58 1.57 6.79
C PHE A 95 2.85 1.16 7.54
N ALA A 96 3.15 1.73 8.71
CA ALA A 96 4.22 1.23 9.59
C ALA A 96 3.84 -0.11 10.21
N ARG A 97 2.57 -0.36 10.56
CA ARG A 97 2.08 -1.68 11.01
C ARG A 97 2.01 -2.71 9.88
N GLU A 98 1.61 -2.34 8.67
CA GLU A 98 1.60 -3.19 7.47
C GLU A 98 3.02 -3.42 6.96
N ARG A 99 3.92 -2.43 7.08
CA ARG A 99 5.35 -2.60 6.85
C ARG A 99 6.01 -3.37 7.97
N LEU A 100 5.61 -3.25 9.23
CA LEU A 100 6.12 -4.11 10.31
C LEU A 100 5.56 -5.54 10.15
N ASP A 101 4.31 -5.73 9.72
CA ASP A 101 3.75 -7.04 9.44
C ASP A 101 4.37 -7.66 8.19
N SER A 102 4.59 -6.87 7.13
CA SER A 102 5.33 -7.31 5.94
C SER A 102 6.81 -7.51 6.21
N PHE A 103 7.44 -6.73 7.09
CA PHE A 103 8.85 -6.89 7.51
C PHE A 103 8.98 -7.92 8.64
N MET A 104 7.90 -8.28 9.36
CA MET A 104 7.84 -9.45 10.24
C MET A 104 7.59 -10.70 9.40
N LYS A 105 6.78 -10.65 8.35
CA LYS A 105 6.63 -11.76 7.40
C LYS A 105 7.88 -11.94 6.56
N GLU A 106 8.53 -10.87 6.14
CA GLU A 106 9.82 -10.90 5.45
C GLU A 106 10.97 -11.21 6.43
N PHE A 107 10.96 -10.74 7.68
CA PHE A 107 11.94 -11.17 8.68
C PHE A 107 11.68 -12.58 9.16
N GLU A 108 10.44 -13.08 9.24
CA GLU A 108 10.20 -14.48 9.56
C GLU A 108 10.46 -15.37 8.35
N TYR A 109 10.17 -14.92 7.13
CA TYR A 109 10.59 -15.59 5.90
C TYR A 109 12.11 -15.60 5.79
N GLN A 110 12.81 -14.46 5.90
CA GLN A 110 14.27 -14.38 5.89
C GLN A 110 14.92 -14.92 7.17
N ARG A 111 14.26 -15.02 8.33
CA ARG A 111 14.78 -15.74 9.51
C ARG A 111 14.54 -17.23 9.35
N ASN A 112 13.52 -17.67 8.62
CA ASN A 112 13.33 -19.08 8.29
C ASN A 112 14.27 -19.48 7.14
N GLU A 113 14.41 -18.68 6.10
CA GLU A 113 15.37 -18.85 4.99
C GLU A 113 16.81 -18.60 5.43
N MET A 114 17.09 -17.71 6.39
CA MET A 114 18.41 -17.58 7.02
C MET A 114 18.60 -18.57 8.16
N ASN A 115 17.56 -19.14 8.79
CA ASN A 115 17.76 -20.34 9.61
C ASN A 115 17.92 -21.57 8.73
N GLU A 116 17.32 -21.64 7.55
CA GLU A 116 17.52 -22.72 6.57
C GLU A 116 18.85 -22.55 5.87
N ASN A 117 19.30 -21.33 5.56
CA ASN A 117 20.64 -21.05 5.04
C ASN A 117 21.70 -21.01 6.14
N LEU A 118 21.41 -20.72 7.41
CA LEU A 118 22.36 -20.88 8.52
C LEU A 118 22.37 -22.32 9.01
N VAL A 119 21.27 -23.08 8.92
CA VAL A 119 21.31 -24.54 9.08
C VAL A 119 22.05 -25.16 7.90
N ALA A 120 21.74 -24.80 6.65
CA ALA A 120 22.40 -25.33 5.45
C ALA A 120 23.83 -24.80 5.24
N SER A 121 24.19 -23.63 5.79
CA SER A 121 25.55 -23.09 5.79
C SER A 121 26.32 -23.55 7.01
N GLU A 122 25.77 -23.50 8.23
CA GLU A 122 26.41 -24.25 9.31
C GLU A 122 26.41 -25.74 9.00
N GLU A 123 25.61 -26.27 8.07
CA GLU A 123 25.76 -27.60 7.51
C GLU A 123 26.88 -27.60 6.48
N LEU A 124 26.92 -26.75 5.44
CA LEU A 124 28.01 -26.72 4.47
C LEU A 124 29.40 -26.48 5.10
N SER A 125 29.48 -25.66 6.15
CA SER A 125 30.66 -25.41 7.01
C SER A 125 31.25 -26.68 7.58
N ARG A 126 30.36 -27.63 7.82
CA ARG A 126 30.41 -28.63 8.86
C ARG A 126 30.54 -29.95 8.12
N LYS A 127 29.65 -30.21 7.15
CA LYS A 127 29.89 -30.98 5.92
C LYS A 127 31.36 -30.90 5.55
N LEU A 128 31.85 -29.69 5.26
CA LEU A 128 33.26 -29.48 4.96
C LEU A 128 34.21 -29.81 6.13
N ASN A 129 33.90 -29.49 7.39
CA ASN A 129 34.75 -29.86 8.53
C ASN A 129 34.81 -31.39 8.82
N MET A 130 33.80 -32.17 8.46
CA MET A 130 33.90 -33.63 8.52
C MET A 130 34.53 -34.17 7.26
N GLU A 131 34.32 -33.59 6.08
CA GLU A 131 35.08 -33.90 4.88
C GLU A 131 36.60 -33.63 5.09
N VAL A 132 36.96 -32.57 5.82
CA VAL A 132 38.31 -32.29 6.34
C VAL A 132 38.79 -33.39 7.29
N SER A 133 37.90 -33.96 8.08
CA SER A 133 38.21 -34.99 9.08
C SER A 133 38.21 -36.40 8.49
N VAL A 134 37.42 -36.67 7.46
CA VAL A 134 37.32 -37.89 6.67
C VAL A 134 38.47 -37.95 5.71
N LEU A 135 38.88 -36.87 5.03
CA LEU A 135 40.14 -36.86 4.27
C LEU A 135 41.37 -37.08 5.18
N LYS A 136 41.33 -36.65 6.45
CA LYS A 136 42.35 -37.02 7.46
C LYS A 136 42.25 -38.50 7.88
N LEU A 137 41.03 -39.02 8.08
CA LEU A 137 40.79 -40.39 8.50
C LEU A 137 41.07 -41.39 7.36
N GLU A 138 40.74 -41.06 6.11
CA GLU A 138 41.07 -41.80 4.89
C GLU A 138 42.58 -41.81 4.67
N LYS A 139 43.28 -40.70 4.89
CA LYS A 139 44.75 -40.64 4.88
C LYS A 139 45.36 -41.58 5.94
N GLU A 140 44.72 -41.75 7.09
CA GLU A 140 45.09 -42.72 8.12
C GLU A 140 44.67 -44.16 7.78
N ILE A 141 43.49 -44.39 7.21
CA ILE A 141 42.99 -45.69 6.74
C ILE A 141 43.84 -46.21 5.57
N LEU A 142 44.21 -45.35 4.62
CA LEU A 142 45.14 -45.65 3.54
C LEU A 142 46.52 -46.00 4.09
N SER A 143 47.03 -45.29 5.11
CA SER A 143 48.29 -45.68 5.79
C SER A 143 48.18 -47.02 6.55
N ASN A 144 46.99 -47.36 7.06
CA ASN A 144 46.73 -48.66 7.69
C ASN A 144 46.56 -49.78 6.64
N ALA A 145 45.96 -49.49 5.48
CA ALA A 145 45.80 -50.41 4.35
C ALA A 145 47.15 -50.67 3.65
N GLU A 146 47.98 -49.63 3.47
CA GLU A 146 49.37 -49.71 3.04
C GLU A 146 50.17 -50.68 3.92
N ARG A 147 49.99 -50.61 5.25
CA ARG A 147 50.57 -51.57 6.20
C ARG A 147 50.03 -52.99 6.01
N ARG A 148 48.71 -53.19 5.94
CA ARG A 148 48.12 -54.53 5.73
C ARG A 148 48.57 -55.17 4.41
N ALA A 149 48.57 -54.41 3.31
CA ALA A 149 49.08 -54.88 2.02
C ALA A 149 50.57 -55.24 2.11
N CYS A 150 51.38 -54.45 2.84
CA CYS A 150 52.78 -54.79 3.11
C CYS A 150 52.95 -56.01 4.04
N ASP A 151 51.95 -56.39 4.83
CA ASP A 151 51.92 -57.61 5.65
C ASP A 151 51.46 -58.83 4.82
N GLU A 152 50.48 -58.68 3.94
CA GLU A 152 50.01 -59.72 3.02
C GLU A 152 51.06 -60.05 1.93
N VAL A 153 51.67 -59.04 1.31
CA VAL A 153 52.79 -59.23 0.37
C VAL A 153 53.98 -59.91 1.07
N ARG A 154 54.19 -59.68 2.37
CA ARG A 154 55.20 -60.40 3.17
C ARG A 154 54.80 -61.85 3.41
N SER A 155 53.55 -62.12 3.78
CA SER A 155 53.01 -63.48 3.95
C SER A 155 53.09 -64.31 2.65
N LEU A 156 52.72 -63.71 1.52
CA LEU A 156 52.85 -64.32 0.19
C LEU A 156 54.31 -64.54 -0.19
N SER A 157 55.18 -63.54 0.05
CA SER A 157 56.63 -63.70 -0.14
C SER A 157 57.20 -64.86 0.69
N GLU A 158 56.80 -65.00 1.95
CA GLU A 158 57.21 -66.12 2.79
C GLU A 158 56.66 -67.46 2.30
N ARG A 159 55.42 -67.53 1.78
CA ARG A 159 54.88 -68.74 1.14
C ARG A 159 55.72 -69.15 -0.07
N VAL A 160 56.06 -68.20 -0.94
CA VAL A 160 56.94 -68.43 -2.10
C VAL A 160 58.34 -68.88 -1.63
N HIS A 161 58.93 -68.26 -0.61
CA HIS A 161 60.23 -68.70 -0.07
C HIS A 161 60.17 -70.09 0.57
N ARG A 162 59.05 -70.48 1.23
CA ARG A 162 58.85 -71.83 1.76
C ARG A 162 58.74 -72.89 0.66
N LEU A 163 57.97 -72.60 -0.39
CA LEU A 163 57.85 -73.48 -1.57
C LEU A 163 59.18 -73.60 -2.32
N GLN A 164 59.88 -72.47 -2.56
CA GLN A 164 61.20 -72.46 -3.17
C GLN A 164 62.21 -73.27 -2.34
N ALA A 165 62.23 -73.12 -1.01
CA ALA A 165 63.11 -73.92 -0.15
C ALA A 165 62.77 -75.42 -0.17
N THR A 166 61.50 -75.79 -0.41
CA THR A 166 61.10 -77.19 -0.63
C THR A 166 61.62 -77.70 -1.97
N LEU A 167 61.50 -76.91 -3.04
CA LEU A 167 62.03 -77.19 -4.37
C LEU A 167 63.57 -77.35 -4.34
N ASP A 168 64.26 -76.41 -3.69
CA ASP A 168 65.71 -76.42 -3.48
C ASP A 168 66.14 -77.66 -2.67
N THR A 169 65.32 -78.14 -1.74
CA THR A 169 65.58 -79.36 -0.96
C THR A 169 65.43 -80.63 -1.82
N ILE A 170 64.45 -80.66 -2.73
CA ILE A 170 64.26 -81.76 -3.69
C ILE A 170 65.45 -81.82 -4.65
N HIS A 171 65.83 -80.69 -5.27
CA HIS A 171 67.03 -80.60 -6.12
C HIS A 171 68.31 -80.97 -5.35
N SER A 172 68.45 -80.51 -4.10
CA SER A 172 69.60 -80.87 -3.25
C SER A 172 69.66 -82.36 -2.92
N ALA A 173 68.53 -83.07 -2.88
CA ALA A 173 68.49 -84.51 -2.65
C ALA A 173 69.01 -85.30 -3.87
N GLU A 174 68.84 -84.76 -5.08
CA GLU A 174 69.44 -85.33 -6.30
C GLU A 174 70.94 -85.02 -6.38
N GLU A 175 71.37 -83.79 -6.09
CA GLU A 175 72.80 -83.42 -6.07
C GLU A 175 73.58 -84.15 -4.95
N ALA A 176 72.96 -84.43 -3.80
CA ALA A 176 73.59 -85.09 -2.65
C ALA A 176 74.08 -86.53 -2.93
N ARG A 177 73.81 -87.09 -4.12
CA ARG A 177 74.43 -88.33 -4.59
C ARG A 177 75.93 -88.20 -4.88
N ASN A 178 76.50 -86.98 -4.90
CA ASN A 178 77.94 -86.72 -5.08
C ASN A 178 78.47 -85.56 -4.19
N GLY A 179 79.35 -85.85 -3.21
CA GLY A 179 80.29 -84.84 -2.65
C GLY A 179 80.29 -84.62 -1.13
N LEU A 180 81.46 -84.25 -0.58
CA LEU A 180 81.74 -84.20 0.87
C LEU A 180 81.64 -82.80 1.53
N ARG A 181 81.36 -82.85 2.84
CA ARG A 181 81.48 -81.85 3.94
C ARG A 181 82.78 -81.00 3.98
N PRO A 182 82.97 -79.95 4.86
CA PRO A 182 82.05 -79.23 5.79
C PRO A 182 82.27 -77.67 5.98
N ARG A 183 81.47 -77.06 6.91
CA ARG A 183 81.80 -76.03 7.97
C ARG A 183 81.34 -74.55 7.87
N LYS A 184 80.61 -74.15 8.95
CA LYS A 184 80.71 -72.92 9.81
C LYS A 184 80.19 -71.51 9.36
N SER A 185 79.14 -71.06 10.08
CA SER A 185 79.19 -69.98 11.11
C SER A 185 78.88 -68.50 10.80
N CYS A 186 77.71 -68.07 11.32
CA CYS A 186 77.40 -66.80 12.03
C CYS A 186 77.00 -65.50 11.27
N ASN A 187 75.75 -65.12 11.56
CA ASN A 187 75.04 -63.84 11.47
C ASN A 187 75.83 -62.51 11.42
N ARG A 188 75.33 -61.56 10.61
CA ARG A 188 74.67 -60.34 11.16
C ARG A 188 73.67 -59.71 10.17
N SER A 189 72.88 -58.78 10.67
CA SER A 189 71.61 -58.29 10.11
C SER A 189 71.72 -57.30 8.95
N GLY A 190 70.92 -57.55 7.90
CA GLY A 190 70.43 -56.57 6.93
C GLY A 190 68.92 -56.77 6.74
N THR A 191 68.18 -55.75 6.25
CA THR A 191 66.71 -55.82 6.14
C THR A 191 66.24 -56.82 5.07
N PRO A 192 65.11 -57.54 5.27
CA PRO A 192 64.80 -58.73 4.48
C PRO A 192 64.66 -58.52 2.96
N ALA A 193 64.07 -57.40 2.54
CA ALA A 193 63.78 -57.14 1.12
C ALA A 193 65.04 -57.08 0.23
N VAL A 194 66.05 -56.30 0.65
CA VAL A 194 67.30 -56.12 -0.14
C VAL A 194 68.11 -57.42 -0.23
N VAL A 195 68.02 -58.27 0.79
CA VAL A 195 68.66 -59.60 0.83
C VAL A 195 67.92 -60.62 -0.05
N ALA A 196 66.62 -60.44 -0.31
CA ALA A 196 65.85 -61.30 -1.21
C ALA A 196 66.16 -60.98 -2.68
N GLU A 197 66.12 -59.70 -3.08
CA GLU A 197 66.35 -59.27 -4.48
C GLU A 197 67.77 -59.62 -4.97
N THR A 198 68.78 -59.44 -4.13
CA THR A 198 70.17 -59.84 -4.48
C THR A 198 70.33 -61.35 -4.63
N LYS A 199 69.71 -62.16 -3.75
CA LYS A 199 69.75 -63.62 -3.85
C LYS A 199 69.02 -64.17 -5.07
N LEU A 200 67.90 -63.56 -5.46
CA LEU A 200 67.14 -64.00 -6.63
C LEU A 200 68.00 -63.88 -7.91
N SER A 201 68.71 -62.76 -8.07
CA SER A 201 69.59 -62.53 -9.22
C SER A 201 70.82 -63.47 -9.26
N GLU A 202 71.33 -63.91 -8.10
CA GLU A 202 72.35 -64.96 -8.03
C GLU A 202 71.81 -66.35 -8.37
N LEU A 203 70.57 -66.67 -7.97
CA LEU A 203 69.92 -67.94 -8.27
C LEU A 203 69.57 -68.06 -9.76
N GLU A 204 69.00 -67.02 -10.38
CA GLU A 204 68.70 -67.00 -11.82
C GLU A 204 69.96 -67.14 -12.68
N LYS A 205 71.12 -66.63 -12.21
CA LYS A 205 72.42 -66.87 -12.84
C LYS A 205 72.92 -68.31 -12.67
N LYS A 206 72.62 -68.99 -11.57
CA LYS A 206 73.00 -70.40 -11.35
C LYS A 206 72.16 -71.36 -12.20
N ILE A 207 70.84 -71.13 -12.28
CA ILE A 207 69.92 -71.97 -13.07
C ILE A 207 70.33 -72.02 -14.55
N LYS A 208 70.71 -70.87 -15.14
CA LYS A 208 71.25 -70.81 -16.51
C LYS A 208 72.59 -71.52 -16.73
N VAL A 209 73.29 -71.94 -15.66
CA VAL A 209 74.55 -72.70 -15.73
C VAL A 209 74.31 -74.21 -15.53
N SER A 210 73.26 -74.61 -14.81
CA SER A 210 72.85 -76.02 -14.70
C SER A 210 72.21 -76.55 -15.98
N ASP A 211 71.35 -75.77 -16.65
CA ASP A 211 70.68 -76.19 -17.91
C ASP A 211 71.70 -76.54 -19.01
N ALA A 212 72.83 -75.83 -19.05
CA ALA A 212 73.92 -76.07 -19.99
C ALA A 212 74.73 -77.36 -19.72
N LYS A 213 74.45 -78.06 -18.60
CA LYS A 213 75.25 -79.22 -18.12
C LYS A 213 74.52 -80.56 -18.18
N VAL A 214 73.20 -80.55 -18.44
CA VAL A 214 72.39 -81.76 -18.62
C VAL A 214 72.48 -82.32 -20.04
N ALA A 215 72.97 -81.51 -21.00
CA ALA A 215 73.04 -81.85 -22.43
C ALA A 215 74.14 -82.85 -22.84
N SER A 216 74.81 -83.52 -21.90
CA SER A 216 75.85 -84.50 -22.22
C SER A 216 76.05 -85.58 -21.15
N MET A 217 75.61 -86.82 -21.43
CA MET A 217 76.32 -88.09 -21.19
C MET A 217 75.41 -89.29 -21.48
N ASP A 218 75.61 -89.94 -22.63
CA ASP A 218 75.06 -91.27 -22.92
C ASP A 218 75.88 -92.39 -22.24
N GLY A 219 75.23 -93.50 -21.86
CA GLY A 219 75.90 -94.81 -21.82
C GLY A 219 75.65 -95.74 -20.61
N SER A 220 74.98 -96.87 -20.90
CA SER A 220 74.97 -98.16 -20.14
C SER A 220 74.18 -98.26 -18.80
N GLY A 221 73.70 -99.49 -18.49
CA GLY A 221 72.74 -99.81 -17.42
C GLY A 221 73.34 -100.05 -16.02
N ILE A 222 72.61 -100.58 -15.01
CA ILE A 222 71.53 -101.60 -15.00
C ILE A 222 70.60 -101.37 -13.76
N SER A 223 69.31 -101.76 -13.83
CA SER A 223 68.32 -102.15 -12.76
C SER A 223 68.30 -101.39 -11.39
N SER A 224 67.17 -100.97 -10.80
CA SER A 224 65.74 -101.08 -11.11
C SER A 224 64.87 -100.12 -10.26
N SER A 225 63.68 -99.80 -10.76
CA SER A 225 62.45 -99.42 -10.01
C SER A 225 62.48 -98.25 -9.01
N ILE A 226 62.42 -97.01 -9.50
CA ILE A 226 61.34 -96.02 -9.21
C ILE A 226 61.00 -95.32 -10.55
N SER A 227 59.75 -94.90 -10.77
CA SER A 227 59.36 -94.11 -11.95
C SER A 227 59.80 -92.66 -11.81
N ALA A 228 60.64 -92.16 -12.73
CA ALA A 228 61.06 -90.75 -12.74
C ALA A 228 59.99 -89.78 -13.27
N THR A 229 58.89 -90.29 -13.84
CA THR A 229 57.94 -89.48 -14.62
C THR A 229 56.95 -88.69 -13.77
N GLU A 230 56.57 -89.21 -12.59
CA GLU A 230 55.59 -88.57 -11.70
C GLU A 230 56.18 -87.33 -11.00
N VAL A 231 57.43 -87.41 -10.53
CA VAL A 231 58.12 -86.29 -9.85
C VAL A 231 58.25 -85.06 -10.75
N VAL A 232 58.47 -85.25 -12.05
CA VAL A 232 58.61 -84.15 -13.02
C VAL A 232 57.28 -83.41 -13.25
N THR A 233 56.13 -84.08 -13.11
CA THR A 233 54.82 -83.46 -13.34
C THR A 233 54.43 -82.52 -12.18
N ASP A 234 54.61 -82.95 -10.93
CA ASP A 234 54.37 -82.12 -9.75
C ASP A 234 55.26 -80.85 -9.74
N LEU A 235 56.52 -81.00 -10.16
CA LEU A 235 57.52 -79.93 -10.21
C LEU A 235 57.16 -78.84 -11.24
N LEU A 236 56.51 -79.21 -12.35
CA LEU A 236 55.97 -78.26 -13.33
C LEU A 236 54.74 -77.53 -12.80
N MET A 237 53.80 -78.23 -12.15
CA MET A 237 52.59 -77.60 -11.59
C MET A 237 52.93 -76.55 -10.51
N ALA A 238 53.87 -76.86 -9.61
CA ALA A 238 54.31 -75.92 -8.58
C ALA A 238 54.97 -74.66 -9.17
N LYS A 239 55.59 -74.75 -10.35
CA LYS A 239 56.29 -73.64 -11.02
C LYS A 239 55.31 -72.62 -11.61
N ASP A 240 54.22 -73.08 -12.23
CA ASP A 240 53.16 -72.21 -12.77
C ASP A 240 52.40 -71.48 -11.64
N GLU A 241 52.12 -72.15 -10.53
CA GLU A 241 51.44 -71.52 -9.38
C GLU A 241 52.30 -70.40 -8.75
N ILE A 242 53.62 -70.61 -8.64
CA ILE A 242 54.56 -69.56 -8.17
C ILE A 242 54.63 -68.37 -9.13
N GLN A 243 54.58 -68.59 -10.45
CA GLN A 243 54.60 -67.51 -11.43
C GLN A 243 53.33 -66.64 -11.34
N LYS A 244 52.16 -67.28 -11.24
CA LYS A 244 50.86 -66.58 -11.13
C LYS A 244 50.78 -65.67 -9.91
N LEU A 245 51.30 -66.13 -8.76
CA LEU A 245 51.36 -65.35 -7.52
C LEU A 245 52.33 -64.16 -7.58
N LYS A 246 53.36 -64.18 -8.45
CA LYS A 246 54.24 -63.00 -8.67
C LYS A 246 53.50 -61.89 -9.42
N GLU A 247 52.66 -62.24 -10.39
CA GLU A 247 51.96 -61.29 -11.25
C GLU A 247 50.89 -60.51 -10.47
N GLU A 248 50.11 -61.20 -9.61
CA GLU A 248 49.17 -60.56 -8.68
C GLU A 248 49.87 -59.60 -7.69
N ALA A 249 51.06 -59.97 -7.19
CA ALA A 249 51.83 -59.15 -6.27
C ALA A 249 52.36 -57.85 -6.91
N GLN A 250 52.69 -57.86 -8.20
CA GLN A 250 53.13 -56.67 -8.93
C GLN A 250 51.97 -55.73 -9.25
N ALA A 251 50.81 -56.24 -9.69
CA ALA A 251 49.63 -55.41 -10.00
C ALA A 251 49.17 -54.57 -8.79
N ASN A 252 49.11 -55.19 -7.60
CA ASN A 252 48.75 -54.50 -6.36
C ASN A 252 49.72 -53.36 -5.97
N LYS A 253 51.00 -53.46 -6.36
CA LYS A 253 52.04 -52.45 -6.09
C LYS A 253 51.87 -51.19 -6.94
N GLU A 254 51.31 -51.30 -8.13
CA GLU A 254 51.09 -50.17 -9.05
C GLU A 254 49.84 -49.37 -8.69
N HIS A 255 48.73 -50.05 -8.32
CA HIS A 255 47.54 -49.40 -7.78
C HIS A 255 47.85 -48.52 -6.55
N MET A 256 48.70 -49.01 -5.64
CA MET A 256 49.15 -48.29 -4.45
C MET A 256 49.78 -46.91 -4.74
N LEU A 257 50.48 -46.75 -5.87
CA LEU A 257 51.13 -45.48 -6.23
C LEU A 257 50.12 -44.44 -6.73
N GLN A 258 49.03 -44.85 -7.38
CA GLN A 258 47.98 -43.93 -7.85
C GLN A 258 47.19 -43.30 -6.69
N TYR A 259 46.79 -44.10 -5.70
CA TYR A 259 46.08 -43.60 -4.51
C TYR A 259 46.84 -42.47 -3.80
N LYS A 260 48.17 -42.59 -3.71
CA LYS A 260 49.04 -41.58 -3.08
C LYS A 260 49.02 -40.22 -3.79
N SER A 261 48.85 -40.20 -5.12
CA SER A 261 48.78 -38.95 -5.89
C SER A 261 47.43 -38.24 -5.72
N ILE A 262 46.34 -39.00 -5.60
CA ILE A 262 44.97 -38.46 -5.47
C ILE A 262 44.84 -37.71 -4.12
N ALA A 263 45.39 -38.30 -3.04
CA ALA A 263 45.32 -37.73 -1.70
C ALA A 263 45.92 -36.30 -1.57
N GLN A 264 46.95 -35.96 -2.35
CA GLN A 264 47.58 -34.63 -2.30
C GLN A 264 46.74 -33.52 -2.98
N VAL A 265 45.96 -33.87 -4.00
CA VAL A 265 45.09 -32.89 -4.70
C VAL A 265 43.92 -32.50 -3.80
N ASN A 266 43.27 -33.48 -3.16
CA ASN A 266 42.14 -33.26 -2.26
C ASN A 266 42.51 -32.36 -1.07
N GLU A 267 43.70 -32.56 -0.48
CA GLU A 267 44.22 -31.75 0.63
C GLU A 267 44.40 -30.25 0.29
N THR A 268 44.45 -29.89 -1.00
CA THR A 268 44.57 -28.50 -1.47
C THR A 268 43.21 -27.83 -1.70
N ALA A 269 42.28 -28.51 -2.37
CA ALA A 269 40.94 -27.98 -2.67
C ALA A 269 40.14 -27.70 -1.38
N LEU A 270 40.22 -28.64 -0.44
CA LEU A 270 39.62 -28.60 0.89
C LEU A 270 39.83 -27.26 1.62
N LYS A 271 41.07 -26.75 1.59
CA LYS A 271 41.48 -25.51 2.27
C LYS A 271 40.82 -24.25 1.70
N GLN A 272 40.59 -24.22 0.39
CA GLN A 272 39.96 -23.07 -0.28
C GLN A 272 38.49 -22.96 0.11
N MET A 273 37.81 -24.09 0.32
CA MET A 273 36.43 -24.14 0.78
C MET A 273 36.31 -23.69 2.25
N GLU A 274 37.28 -24.01 3.12
CA GLU A 274 37.25 -23.62 4.55
C GLU A 274 37.25 -22.10 4.75
N ASP A 275 38.04 -21.37 3.95
CA ASP A 275 38.16 -19.92 4.07
C ASP A 275 37.02 -19.18 3.35
N ALA A 276 36.52 -19.70 2.21
CA ALA A 276 35.29 -19.21 1.60
C ALA A 276 34.10 -19.30 2.58
N HIS A 277 34.02 -20.40 3.33
CA HIS A 277 32.95 -20.61 4.30
C HIS A 277 32.95 -19.57 5.44
N LYS A 278 34.12 -19.29 6.03
CA LYS A 278 34.24 -18.33 7.15
C LYS A 278 33.74 -16.93 6.77
N ASN A 279 33.96 -16.51 5.53
CA ASN A 279 33.49 -15.22 5.05
C ASN A 279 31.97 -15.18 4.94
N PHE A 280 31.34 -16.18 4.31
CA PHE A 280 29.89 -16.25 4.15
C PHE A 280 29.16 -16.23 5.51
N LYS A 281 29.60 -17.03 6.49
CA LYS A 281 29.00 -17.01 7.83
C LYS A 281 29.09 -15.62 8.48
N LYS A 282 30.23 -14.94 8.35
CA LYS A 282 30.46 -13.61 8.91
C LYS A 282 29.64 -12.51 8.25
N GLU A 283 29.25 -12.67 6.98
CA GLU A 283 28.33 -11.77 6.29
C GLU A 283 26.87 -12.04 6.69
N SER A 284 26.46 -13.31 6.79
CA SER A 284 25.12 -13.70 7.28
C SER A 284 24.84 -13.23 8.71
N GLU A 285 25.79 -13.42 9.65
CA GLU A 285 25.66 -12.93 11.03
C GLU A 285 25.54 -11.40 11.11
N LYS A 286 26.18 -10.69 10.18
CA LYS A 286 26.15 -9.21 10.09
C LYS A 286 24.85 -8.69 9.48
N LEU A 287 24.30 -9.39 8.47
CA LEU A 287 22.99 -9.10 7.89
C LEU A 287 21.88 -9.33 8.93
N LYS A 288 21.97 -10.43 9.70
CA LYS A 288 21.04 -10.73 10.78
C LYS A 288 20.95 -9.60 11.80
N GLN A 289 22.10 -9.12 12.31
CA GLN A 289 22.11 -8.03 13.29
C GLN A 289 21.45 -6.76 12.71
N SER A 290 21.73 -6.42 11.45
CA SER A 290 21.13 -5.25 10.78
C SER A 290 19.60 -5.34 10.70
N LEU A 291 19.04 -6.53 10.47
CA LEU A 291 17.60 -6.75 10.39
C LEU A 291 16.92 -6.77 11.78
N GLU A 292 17.61 -7.30 12.81
CA GLU A 292 17.14 -7.25 14.20
C GLU A 292 17.15 -5.81 14.73
N ASP A 293 18.16 -5.01 14.39
CA ASP A 293 18.25 -3.58 14.73
C ASP A 293 17.15 -2.75 14.01
N GLU A 294 16.88 -3.02 12.71
CA GLU A 294 15.78 -2.35 11.97
C GLU A 294 14.40 -2.75 12.54
N LEU A 295 14.21 -4.01 12.97
CA LEU A 295 12.98 -4.44 13.65
C LEU A 295 12.73 -3.71 14.97
N ILE A 296 13.77 -3.49 15.78
CA ILE A 296 13.70 -2.72 17.01
C ILE A 296 13.34 -1.26 16.70
N SER A 297 13.96 -0.68 15.66
CA SER A 297 13.65 0.68 15.20
C SER A 297 12.20 0.83 14.73
N LEU A 298 11.68 -0.10 13.91
CA LEU A 298 10.29 -0.09 13.44
C LEU A 298 9.27 -0.25 14.59
N ARG A 299 9.56 -1.10 15.57
CA ARG A 299 8.71 -1.27 16.77
C ARG A 299 8.71 -0.02 17.65
N GLY A 300 9.87 0.61 17.86
CA GLY A 300 9.97 1.90 18.55
C GLY A 300 9.14 2.97 17.84
N ARG A 301 9.31 3.09 16.52
CA ARG A 301 8.61 4.07 15.68
C ARG A 301 7.09 3.88 15.65
N ILE A 302 6.57 2.66 15.74
CA ILE A 302 5.13 2.42 15.92
C ILE A 302 4.66 2.88 17.30
N SER A 303 5.42 2.61 18.36
CA SER A 303 5.10 3.07 19.71
C SER A 303 5.14 4.61 19.83
N GLU A 304 6.02 5.26 19.07
CA GLU A 304 6.06 6.73 18.94
C GLU A 304 4.85 7.24 18.15
N LEU A 305 4.57 6.68 16.97
CA LEU A 305 3.44 7.09 16.12
C LEU A 305 2.07 6.87 16.77
N ASP A 306 1.86 5.76 17.49
CA ASP A 306 0.61 5.54 18.24
C ASP A 306 0.49 6.50 19.45
N SER A 307 1.61 6.91 20.06
CA SER A 307 1.63 7.93 21.12
C SER A 307 1.36 9.34 20.59
N GLU A 308 1.94 9.69 19.43
CA GLU A 308 1.63 10.94 18.71
C GLU A 308 0.18 10.95 18.21
N PHE A 309 -0.33 9.82 17.72
CA PHE A 309 -1.73 9.67 17.33
C PHE A 309 -2.68 9.83 18.53
N SER A 310 -2.38 9.23 19.70
CA SER A 310 -3.19 9.44 20.91
C SER A 310 -3.21 10.91 21.32
N LYS A 311 -2.03 11.57 21.39
CA LYS A 311 -1.94 13.00 21.71
C LYS A 311 -2.67 13.89 20.71
N LYS A 312 -2.47 13.69 19.40
CA LYS A 312 -3.20 14.46 18.37
C LYS A 312 -4.70 14.16 18.36
N SER A 313 -5.12 12.95 18.74
CA SER A 313 -6.54 12.62 18.93
C SER A 313 -7.13 13.34 20.14
N GLU A 314 -6.41 13.40 21.27
CA GLU A 314 -6.77 14.18 22.46
C GLU A 314 -6.79 15.69 22.17
N GLU A 315 -5.82 16.23 21.45
CA GLU A 315 -5.79 17.63 20.99
C GLU A 315 -6.95 17.94 20.04
N VAL A 316 -7.28 17.05 19.09
CA VAL A 316 -8.44 17.20 18.19
C VAL A 316 -9.75 17.11 18.95
N ALA A 317 -9.87 16.24 19.96
CA ALA A 317 -11.05 16.14 20.83
C ALA A 317 -11.20 17.39 21.71
N PHE A 318 -10.12 17.89 22.31
CA PHE A 318 -10.12 19.13 23.07
C PHE A 318 -10.47 20.34 22.19
N ALA A 319 -9.93 20.40 20.98
CA ALA A 319 -10.26 21.41 19.98
C ALA A 319 -11.70 21.29 19.44
N ALA A 320 -12.31 20.11 19.47
CA ALA A 320 -13.73 19.91 19.15
C ALA A 320 -14.63 20.45 20.27
N VAL A 321 -14.37 20.07 21.53
CA VAL A 321 -15.09 20.59 22.71
C VAL A 321 -14.96 22.11 22.82
N GLY A 322 -13.80 22.67 22.48
CA GLY A 322 -13.59 24.12 22.38
C GLY A 322 -14.43 24.78 21.28
N LYS A 323 -14.71 24.08 20.17
CA LYS A 323 -15.54 24.56 19.06
C LYS A 323 -17.03 24.41 19.32
N ASP A 324 -17.48 23.36 20.02
CA ASP A 324 -18.86 23.25 20.50
C ASP A 324 -19.19 24.38 21.47
N LYS A 325 -18.24 24.75 22.34
CA LYS A 325 -18.35 25.91 23.21
C LYS A 325 -18.37 27.24 22.44
N ALA A 326 -17.63 27.34 21.33
CA ALA A 326 -17.69 28.50 20.44
C ALA A 326 -19.03 28.58 19.67
N PHE A 327 -19.58 27.45 19.24
CA PHE A 327 -20.90 27.36 18.59
C PHE A 327 -22.03 27.78 19.54
N ALA A 328 -21.97 27.35 20.81
CA ALA A 328 -22.87 27.83 21.86
C ALA A 328 -22.72 29.33 22.12
N SER A 329 -21.50 29.88 22.06
CA SER A 329 -21.24 31.32 22.17
C SER A 329 -21.86 32.09 21.00
N ALA A 330 -21.64 31.64 19.75
CA ALA A 330 -22.21 32.26 18.56
C ALA A 330 -23.75 32.24 18.57
N LEU A 331 -24.39 31.16 19.05
CA LEU A 331 -25.85 31.12 19.21
C LEU A 331 -26.37 32.14 20.25
N ALA A 332 -25.62 32.40 21.31
CA ALA A 332 -25.95 33.47 22.27
C ALA A 332 -25.75 34.87 21.65
N GLU A 333 -24.68 35.06 20.89
CA GLU A 333 -24.33 36.31 20.22
C GLU A 333 -25.35 36.69 19.13
N ILE A 334 -25.74 35.73 18.27
CA ILE A 334 -26.85 35.83 17.31
C ILE A 334 -28.18 36.17 18.00
N THR A 335 -28.38 35.75 19.26
CA THR A 335 -29.60 36.06 20.03
C THR A 335 -29.55 37.50 20.56
N CYS A 336 -28.42 37.91 21.13
CA CYS A 336 -28.17 39.30 21.57
C CYS A 336 -28.35 40.30 20.41
N LEU A 337 -27.75 40.03 19.24
CA LEU A 337 -27.85 40.88 18.05
C LEU A 337 -29.30 41.02 17.54
N LYS A 338 -30.14 39.98 17.65
CA LYS A 338 -31.57 40.08 17.30
C LYS A 338 -32.34 41.00 18.26
N GLU A 339 -32.07 40.92 19.55
CA GLU A 339 -32.69 41.80 20.56
C GLU A 339 -32.25 43.26 20.37
N GLU A 340 -30.96 43.49 20.11
CA GLU A 340 -30.43 44.82 19.80
C GLU A 340 -31.02 45.40 18.50
N ASN A 341 -31.12 44.61 17.43
CA ASN A 341 -31.72 45.01 16.16
C ASN A 341 -33.21 45.34 16.31
N CYS A 342 -33.95 44.58 17.12
CA CYS A 342 -35.35 44.88 17.48
C CYS A 342 -35.47 46.23 18.20
N SER A 343 -34.57 46.51 19.15
CA SER A 343 -34.51 47.79 19.87
C SER A 343 -34.17 48.96 18.93
N LYS A 344 -33.12 48.84 18.11
CA LYS A 344 -32.70 49.86 17.13
C LYS A 344 -33.78 50.14 16.09
N THR A 345 -34.43 49.10 15.56
CA THR A 345 -35.56 49.26 14.62
C THR A 345 -36.73 50.02 15.27
N SER A 346 -37.04 49.73 16.54
CA SER A 346 -38.10 50.44 17.27
C SER A 346 -37.77 51.92 17.52
N GLN A 347 -36.51 52.24 17.79
CA GLN A 347 -36.03 53.63 17.92
C GLN A 347 -36.06 54.37 16.58
N LEU A 348 -35.75 53.69 15.48
CA LEU A 348 -35.74 54.28 14.14
C LEU A 348 -37.14 54.73 13.70
N VAL A 349 -38.17 53.89 13.88
CA VAL A 349 -39.57 54.25 13.60
C VAL A 349 -40.04 55.47 14.39
N ALA A 350 -39.55 55.64 15.64
CA ALA A 350 -39.84 56.84 16.42
C ALA A 350 -39.17 58.11 15.85
N LEU A 351 -37.93 57.99 15.34
CA LEU A 351 -37.21 59.10 14.69
C LEU A 351 -37.82 59.47 13.33
N GLU A 352 -38.30 58.50 12.54
CA GLU A 352 -39.01 58.76 11.28
C GLU A 352 -40.27 59.61 11.50
N SER A 353 -41.06 59.27 12.52
CA SER A 353 -42.25 60.02 12.94
C SER A 353 -41.90 61.47 13.33
N GLN A 354 -40.82 61.67 14.10
CA GLN A 354 -40.34 63.01 14.48
C GLN A 354 -39.84 63.82 13.27
N SER A 355 -39.13 63.18 12.32
CA SER A 355 -38.65 63.84 11.09
C SER A 355 -39.81 64.27 10.19
N SER A 356 -40.88 63.47 10.10
CA SER A 356 -42.08 63.84 9.34
C SER A 356 -42.73 65.11 9.90
N ALA A 357 -42.94 65.18 11.22
CA ALA A 357 -43.53 66.36 11.87
C ALA A 357 -42.67 67.62 11.68
N LEU A 358 -41.35 67.51 11.86
CA LEU A 358 -40.42 68.63 11.69
C LEU A 358 -40.33 69.15 10.24
N LYS A 359 -40.63 68.32 9.24
CA LYS A 359 -40.73 68.77 7.84
C LYS A 359 -41.96 69.63 7.60
N GLU A 360 -43.11 69.22 8.14
CA GLU A 360 -44.33 70.04 8.04
C GLU A 360 -44.17 71.42 8.69
N ASP A 361 -43.52 71.49 9.86
CA ASP A 361 -43.27 72.77 10.53
C ASP A 361 -42.23 73.64 9.80
N LEU A 362 -41.20 73.03 9.20
CA LEU A 362 -40.26 73.74 8.34
C LEU A 362 -40.95 74.34 7.10
N GLU A 363 -41.88 73.62 6.47
CA GLU A 363 -42.65 74.11 5.32
C GLU A 363 -43.45 75.37 5.71
N LYS A 364 -44.13 75.34 6.87
CA LYS A 364 -44.93 76.46 7.43
C LYS A 364 -44.06 77.71 7.70
N GLU A 365 -42.88 77.56 8.30
CA GLU A 365 -41.99 78.71 8.53
C GLU A 365 -41.36 79.24 7.22
N HIS A 366 -41.07 78.36 6.25
CA HIS A 366 -40.65 78.79 4.91
C HIS A 366 -41.76 79.53 4.14
N GLU A 367 -43.04 79.20 4.34
CA GLU A 367 -44.16 79.98 3.80
C GLU A 367 -44.27 81.37 4.42
N ARG A 368 -44.17 81.48 5.76
CA ARG A 368 -44.18 82.77 6.46
C ARG A 368 -43.02 83.66 6.00
N TRP A 369 -41.82 83.12 5.92
CA TRP A 369 -40.66 83.87 5.41
C TRP A 369 -40.87 84.33 3.96
N ARG A 370 -41.38 83.47 3.06
CA ARG A 370 -41.71 83.84 1.67
C ARG A 370 -42.73 84.98 1.62
N ALA A 371 -43.77 84.94 2.46
CA ALA A 371 -44.80 85.97 2.52
C ALA A 371 -44.25 87.33 3.01
N ALA A 372 -43.39 87.31 4.04
CA ALA A 372 -42.72 88.51 4.53
C ALA A 372 -41.75 89.10 3.49
N HIS A 373 -40.92 88.27 2.85
CA HIS A 373 -39.98 88.71 1.82
C HIS A 373 -40.67 89.41 0.65
N ALA A 374 -41.76 88.81 0.14
CA ALA A 374 -42.57 89.39 -0.91
C ALA A 374 -43.28 90.69 -0.46
N ASN A 375 -43.44 90.94 0.85
CA ASN A 375 -43.96 92.20 1.37
C ASN A 375 -42.89 93.29 1.38
N TYR A 376 -41.69 92.96 1.86
CA TYR A 376 -40.53 93.84 1.83
C TYR A 376 -40.16 94.24 0.40
N GLU A 377 -40.10 93.30 -0.55
CA GLU A 377 -39.82 93.61 -1.97
C GLU A 377 -40.81 94.62 -2.57
N ARG A 378 -42.10 94.49 -2.26
CA ARG A 378 -43.13 95.46 -2.70
C ARG A 378 -42.91 96.86 -2.10
N GLN A 379 -42.57 96.96 -0.82
CA GLN A 379 -42.29 98.25 -0.19
C GLN A 379 -40.96 98.88 -0.65
N VAL A 380 -39.95 98.08 -1.00
CA VAL A 380 -38.69 98.58 -1.60
C VAL A 380 -38.96 99.18 -2.98
N ILE A 381 -39.79 98.50 -3.81
CA ILE A 381 -40.22 99.02 -5.11
C ILE A 381 -40.97 100.36 -4.91
N LEU A 382 -41.98 100.40 -4.04
CA LEU A 382 -42.77 101.60 -3.74
C LEU A 382 -41.90 102.77 -3.22
N GLN A 383 -40.90 102.48 -2.36
CA GLN A 383 -39.95 103.49 -1.90
C GLN A 383 -39.05 103.99 -3.06
N SER A 384 -38.67 103.12 -4.00
CA SER A 384 -37.87 103.51 -5.16
C SER A 384 -38.64 104.41 -6.13
N GLU A 385 -39.93 104.13 -6.36
CA GLU A 385 -40.86 104.98 -7.12
C GLU A 385 -41.02 106.34 -6.42
N THR A 386 -41.20 106.33 -5.10
CA THR A 386 -41.27 107.55 -4.28
C THR A 386 -39.98 108.38 -4.38
N ILE A 387 -38.79 107.75 -4.44
CA ILE A 387 -37.51 108.47 -4.67
C ILE A 387 -37.45 109.07 -6.08
N GLN A 388 -37.98 108.38 -7.10
CA GLN A 388 -38.03 108.92 -8.47
C GLN A 388 -38.94 110.16 -8.54
N GLU A 389 -40.14 110.11 -7.96
CA GLU A 389 -41.03 111.29 -7.92
C GLU A 389 -40.48 112.44 -7.06
N LEU A 390 -39.84 112.14 -5.93
CA LEU A 390 -39.12 113.13 -5.11
C LEU A 390 -37.97 113.78 -5.90
N THR A 391 -37.30 113.01 -6.78
CA THR A 391 -36.26 113.53 -7.67
C THR A 391 -36.84 114.40 -8.79
N LYS A 392 -37.91 113.96 -9.46
CA LYS A 392 -38.62 114.72 -10.51
C LYS A 392 -39.17 116.04 -9.97
N THR A 393 -39.88 116.01 -8.84
CA THR A 393 -40.41 117.21 -8.17
C THR A 393 -39.28 118.13 -7.71
N SER A 394 -38.15 117.61 -7.23
CA SER A 394 -36.98 118.43 -6.89
C SER A 394 -36.32 119.09 -8.11
N GLN A 395 -36.36 118.43 -9.28
CA GLN A 395 -35.87 119.00 -10.54
C GLN A 395 -36.84 120.09 -11.05
N ALA A 396 -38.15 119.81 -11.05
CA ALA A 396 -39.19 120.79 -11.42
C ALA A 396 -39.14 122.05 -10.55
N LEU A 397 -38.96 121.88 -9.23
CA LEU A 397 -38.80 122.99 -8.30
C LEU A 397 -37.53 123.81 -8.62
N SER A 398 -36.43 123.16 -8.98
CA SER A 398 -35.20 123.84 -9.41
C SER A 398 -35.40 124.63 -10.69
N SER A 399 -36.16 124.11 -11.66
CA SER A 399 -36.51 124.82 -12.89
C SER A 399 -37.39 126.04 -12.63
N LEU A 400 -38.47 125.91 -11.83
CA LEU A 400 -39.32 127.05 -11.46
C LEU A 400 -38.58 128.10 -10.62
N GLN A 401 -37.64 127.69 -9.74
CA GLN A 401 -36.79 128.64 -9.03
C GLN A 401 -35.86 129.40 -9.97
N GLN A 402 -35.31 128.74 -11.00
CA GLN A 402 -34.48 129.38 -12.02
C GLN A 402 -35.32 130.35 -12.89
N GLU A 403 -36.52 129.95 -13.30
CA GLU A 403 -37.46 130.75 -14.09
C GLU A 403 -37.93 131.99 -13.33
N ALA A 404 -38.39 131.84 -12.09
CA ALA A 404 -38.73 132.95 -11.20
C ALA A 404 -37.52 133.88 -10.90
N SER A 405 -36.29 133.36 -10.92
CA SER A 405 -35.07 134.19 -10.82
C SER A 405 -34.79 134.99 -12.10
N GLY A 406 -35.14 134.45 -13.27
CA GLY A 406 -35.08 135.14 -14.56
C GLY A 406 -36.13 136.25 -14.66
N LEU A 407 -37.36 135.97 -14.25
CA LEU A 407 -38.46 136.95 -14.24
C LEU A 407 -38.20 138.11 -13.26
N ARG A 408 -37.60 137.85 -12.09
CA ARG A 408 -37.12 138.92 -11.19
C ARG A 408 -36.08 139.82 -11.87
N LYS A 409 -35.10 139.24 -12.56
CA LYS A 409 -34.10 140.01 -13.33
C LYS A 409 -34.72 140.84 -14.46
N LEU A 410 -35.76 140.32 -15.13
CA LEU A 410 -36.52 141.08 -16.13
C LEU A 410 -37.28 142.25 -15.51
N VAL A 411 -37.94 142.05 -14.36
CA VAL A 411 -38.64 143.12 -13.62
C VAL A 411 -37.67 144.21 -13.16
N ASP A 412 -36.49 143.84 -12.65
CA ASP A 412 -35.50 144.82 -12.20
C ASP A 412 -34.80 145.54 -13.38
N ALA A 413 -34.60 144.87 -14.51
CA ALA A 413 -34.16 145.51 -15.75
C ALA A 413 -35.20 146.53 -16.29
N GLN A 414 -36.49 146.14 -16.33
CA GLN A 414 -37.58 147.01 -16.76
C GLN A 414 -37.81 148.23 -15.85
N LYS A 415 -37.42 148.16 -14.57
CA LYS A 415 -37.33 149.35 -13.70
C LYS A 415 -36.20 150.28 -14.14
N SER A 416 -35.00 149.74 -14.33
CA SER A 416 -33.83 150.52 -14.74
C SER A 416 -34.07 151.26 -16.06
N GLU A 417 -34.66 150.58 -17.05
CA GLU A 417 -35.01 151.15 -18.35
C GLU A 417 -36.11 152.23 -18.25
N ASN A 418 -37.09 152.06 -17.34
CA ASN A 418 -38.10 153.10 -17.05
C ASN A 418 -37.48 154.37 -16.45
N ASP A 419 -36.49 154.23 -15.57
CA ASP A 419 -35.88 155.38 -14.89
C ASP A 419 -34.89 156.12 -15.80
N GLU A 420 -34.24 155.42 -16.75
CA GLU A 420 -33.50 156.07 -17.85
C GLU A 420 -34.44 156.83 -18.82
N LEU A 421 -35.60 156.24 -19.19
CA LEU A 421 -36.58 156.90 -20.06
C LEU A 421 -37.17 158.18 -19.44
N LYS A 422 -37.36 158.22 -18.11
CA LYS A 422 -37.77 159.45 -17.40
C LYS A 422 -36.70 160.55 -17.45
N SER A 423 -35.41 160.17 -17.44
CA SER A 423 -34.29 161.12 -17.49
C SER A 423 -34.25 161.89 -18.81
N ASN A 424 -34.44 161.19 -19.93
CA ASN A 424 -34.37 161.77 -21.28
C ASN A 424 -35.53 162.74 -21.63
N ALA A 425 -36.61 162.76 -20.86
CA ALA A 425 -37.78 163.59 -21.14
C ALA A 425 -37.60 165.10 -20.79
N ALA A 426 -36.51 165.48 -20.11
CA ALA A 426 -36.36 166.82 -19.53
C ALA A 426 -35.70 167.88 -20.45
N GLY A 427 -35.38 167.56 -21.70
CA GLY A 427 -34.33 168.27 -22.46
C GLY A 427 -34.72 169.23 -23.61
N ILE A 428 -35.99 169.35 -24.02
CA ILE A 428 -36.32 169.96 -25.34
C ILE A 428 -37.40 171.07 -25.32
N SER A 429 -37.07 172.17 -26.02
CA SER A 429 -37.89 173.31 -26.50
C SER A 429 -38.11 174.54 -25.60
N SER A 430 -37.73 175.71 -26.13
CA SER A 430 -37.98 177.05 -25.56
C SER A 430 -37.84 178.17 -26.61
N GLY A 431 -38.92 178.93 -26.84
CA GLY A 431 -38.97 180.13 -27.72
C GLY A 431 -38.99 179.86 -29.25
N SER A 432 -39.42 180.80 -30.12
CA SER A 432 -40.16 182.06 -29.90
C SER A 432 -40.68 182.69 -31.21
N ASN A 433 -41.85 183.36 -31.16
CA ASN A 433 -42.39 184.30 -32.16
C ASN A 433 -42.78 183.72 -33.55
N ALA A 434 -42.98 184.57 -34.58
CA ALA A 434 -44.24 185.22 -35.00
C ALA A 434 -43.96 186.14 -36.25
N PRO A 435 -44.93 186.78 -36.95
CA PRO A 435 -46.40 186.79 -36.83
C PRO A 435 -47.11 186.45 -38.18
N GLY A 436 -48.26 187.08 -38.51
CA GLY A 436 -48.81 187.14 -39.89
C GLY A 436 -49.63 185.93 -40.34
N SER A 437 -50.33 185.29 -39.40
CA SER A 437 -50.64 183.85 -39.37
C SER A 437 -51.49 183.28 -40.52
N GLY A 438 -50.85 183.01 -41.66
CA GLY A 438 -51.42 182.28 -42.79
C GLY A 438 -51.30 180.75 -42.68
N SER A 439 -52.26 180.07 -43.31
CA SER A 439 -52.17 178.75 -43.94
C SER A 439 -51.41 177.59 -43.25
N ASP A 440 -52.20 176.71 -42.63
CA ASP A 440 -52.47 175.33 -43.08
C ASP A 440 -51.36 174.23 -43.05
N ALA A 441 -51.83 172.98 -42.92
CA ALA A 441 -51.13 171.69 -43.09
C ALA A 441 -49.86 171.42 -42.24
N GLY A 442 -50.03 170.77 -41.08
CA GLY A 442 -48.97 170.01 -40.41
C GLY A 442 -49.06 170.02 -38.88
N TRP A 443 -48.55 168.95 -38.24
CA TRP A 443 -48.37 168.78 -36.79
C TRP A 443 -49.61 168.85 -35.88
N GLN A 444 -50.11 167.67 -35.44
CA GLN A 444 -50.26 167.36 -33.99
C GLN A 444 -50.65 165.88 -33.67
N ASN A 445 -50.34 164.91 -34.53
CA ASN A 445 -50.58 163.46 -34.27
C ASN A 445 -49.89 162.92 -33.00
N VAL A 446 -48.85 163.60 -32.51
CA VAL A 446 -47.93 163.13 -31.45
C VAL A 446 -48.58 163.09 -30.05
N ALA A 447 -49.64 163.85 -29.80
CA ALA A 447 -50.28 163.91 -28.48
C ALA A 447 -51.08 162.63 -28.12
N ALA A 448 -51.56 161.89 -29.12
CA ALA A 448 -52.37 160.68 -28.91
C ALA A 448 -51.51 159.45 -28.54
N GLU A 449 -50.34 159.32 -29.18
CA GLU A 449 -49.47 158.13 -29.05
C GLU A 449 -48.86 158.02 -27.63
N ASN A 450 -48.39 159.14 -27.06
CA ASN A 450 -47.82 159.16 -25.71
C ASN A 450 -48.81 158.75 -24.60
N ALA A 451 -50.10 159.05 -24.77
CA ALA A 451 -51.13 158.64 -23.80
C ALA A 451 -51.41 157.13 -23.87
N GLN A 452 -51.38 156.53 -25.07
CA GLN A 452 -51.51 155.08 -25.24
C GLN A 452 -50.28 154.32 -24.73
N ALA A 453 -49.07 154.84 -24.96
CA ALA A 453 -47.82 154.23 -24.50
C ALA A 453 -47.80 154.03 -22.97
N SER A 454 -48.10 155.07 -22.20
CA SER A 454 -48.09 155.01 -20.72
C SER A 454 -49.10 153.98 -20.18
N LEU A 455 -50.32 153.95 -20.72
CA LEU A 455 -51.36 152.99 -20.35
C LEU A 455 -50.98 151.54 -20.70
N HIS A 456 -50.19 151.32 -21.75
CA HIS A 456 -49.67 150.00 -22.10
C HIS A 456 -48.57 149.54 -21.13
N THR A 457 -47.65 150.41 -20.73
CA THR A 457 -46.59 150.10 -19.76
C THR A 457 -47.15 149.74 -18.39
N GLU A 458 -48.15 150.47 -17.90
CA GLU A 458 -48.78 150.17 -16.60
C GLU A 458 -49.54 148.83 -16.63
N ARG A 459 -50.27 148.55 -17.73
CA ARG A 459 -50.92 147.25 -17.97
C ARG A 459 -49.95 146.09 -18.13
N ALA A 460 -48.73 146.33 -18.62
CA ALA A 460 -47.67 145.33 -18.66
C ALA A 460 -47.19 145.00 -17.23
N ASN A 461 -46.85 146.02 -16.43
CA ASN A 461 -46.40 145.85 -15.04
C ASN A 461 -47.42 145.11 -14.16
N SER A 462 -48.71 145.44 -14.26
CA SER A 462 -49.75 144.72 -13.50
C SER A 462 -49.89 143.25 -13.93
N ARG A 463 -49.67 142.92 -15.21
CA ARG A 463 -49.65 141.51 -15.67
C ARG A 463 -48.44 140.75 -15.12
N THR A 464 -47.24 141.33 -15.19
CA THR A 464 -46.02 140.68 -14.68
C THR A 464 -46.09 140.42 -13.17
N LEU A 465 -46.74 141.30 -12.41
CA LEU A 465 -47.01 141.09 -10.98
C LEU A 465 -47.98 139.93 -10.70
N MET A 466 -49.03 139.75 -11.52
CA MET A 466 -49.96 138.62 -11.37
C MET A 466 -49.28 137.27 -11.68
N PHE A 467 -48.47 137.20 -12.75
CA PHE A 467 -47.67 136.00 -13.05
C PHE A 467 -46.76 135.61 -11.87
N LEU A 468 -46.07 136.59 -11.27
CA LEU A 468 -45.22 136.35 -10.10
C LEU A 468 -45.99 135.76 -8.90
N GLU A 469 -47.26 136.13 -8.70
CA GLU A 469 -48.07 135.64 -7.58
C GLU A 469 -48.58 134.20 -7.82
N GLU A 470 -48.91 133.84 -9.06
CA GLU A 470 -49.25 132.45 -9.42
C GLU A 470 -48.02 131.53 -9.36
N GLU A 471 -46.86 131.98 -9.81
CA GLU A 471 -45.59 131.25 -9.68
C GLU A 471 -45.19 131.04 -8.22
N ILE A 472 -45.35 132.05 -7.35
CA ILE A 472 -45.08 131.91 -5.92
C ILE A 472 -46.03 130.87 -5.27
N LYS A 473 -47.30 130.82 -5.67
CA LYS A 473 -48.25 129.80 -5.20
C LYS A 473 -47.90 128.41 -5.71
N SER A 474 -47.48 128.29 -6.98
CA SER A 474 -46.99 127.04 -7.58
C SER A 474 -45.74 126.52 -6.86
N LEU A 475 -44.76 127.38 -6.61
CA LEU A 475 -43.55 127.07 -5.82
C LEU A 475 -43.90 126.65 -4.37
N GLN A 476 -44.84 127.33 -3.72
CA GLN A 476 -45.32 126.92 -2.39
C GLN A 476 -46.01 125.56 -2.40
N LEU A 477 -46.77 125.24 -3.45
CA LEU A 477 -47.41 123.95 -3.62
C LEU A 477 -46.37 122.84 -3.81
N GLN A 478 -45.40 123.02 -4.71
CA GLN A 478 -44.32 122.05 -4.94
C GLN A 478 -43.41 121.89 -3.73
N VAL A 479 -43.09 122.95 -2.98
CA VAL A 479 -42.34 122.82 -1.71
C VAL A 479 -43.12 121.98 -0.69
N ARG A 480 -44.45 122.11 -0.64
CA ARG A 480 -45.31 121.33 0.25
C ARG A 480 -45.42 119.87 -0.18
N GLU A 481 -45.63 119.62 -1.47
CA GLU A 481 -45.63 118.29 -2.08
C GLU A 481 -44.29 117.57 -1.87
N LEU A 482 -43.17 118.23 -2.16
CA LEU A 482 -41.82 117.71 -1.95
C LEU A 482 -41.51 117.47 -0.46
N SER A 483 -42.11 118.24 0.45
CA SER A 483 -42.03 117.99 1.90
C SER A 483 -42.81 116.74 2.30
N LEU A 484 -44.03 116.56 1.77
CA LEU A 484 -44.85 115.36 1.99
C LEU A 484 -44.19 114.10 1.38
N LEU A 485 -43.59 114.20 0.19
CA LEU A 485 -42.81 113.12 -0.42
C LEU A 485 -41.57 112.77 0.40
N ARG A 486 -40.89 113.76 1.01
CA ARG A 486 -39.78 113.51 1.94
C ARG A 486 -40.23 112.80 3.22
N GLU A 487 -41.37 113.21 3.78
CA GLU A 487 -41.95 112.60 4.99
C GLU A 487 -42.42 111.16 4.71
N SER A 488 -43.15 110.95 3.61
CA SER A 488 -43.54 109.62 3.12
C SER A 488 -42.32 108.73 2.83
N ASN A 489 -41.26 109.26 2.19
CA ASN A 489 -40.05 108.48 1.97
C ASN A 489 -39.29 108.16 3.27
N MET A 490 -39.44 108.98 4.31
CA MET A 490 -38.87 108.70 5.64
C MET A 490 -39.67 107.61 6.36
N GLN A 491 -41.00 107.64 6.30
CA GLN A 491 -41.87 106.59 6.81
C GLN A 491 -41.61 105.25 6.10
N LEU A 492 -41.60 105.24 4.76
CA LEU A 492 -41.29 104.04 3.97
C LEU A 492 -39.87 103.50 4.22
N ARG A 493 -38.89 104.32 4.61
CA ARG A 493 -37.56 103.84 5.02
C ARG A 493 -37.59 103.10 6.35
N GLU A 494 -38.33 103.61 7.34
CA GLU A 494 -38.41 102.99 8.66
C GLU A 494 -39.31 101.73 8.62
N GLU A 495 -40.38 101.73 7.80
CA GLU A 495 -41.16 100.52 7.50
C GLU A 495 -40.33 99.48 6.73
N ASN A 496 -39.60 99.85 5.67
CA ASN A 496 -38.71 98.92 4.97
C ASN A 496 -37.63 98.36 5.90
N LYS A 497 -37.07 99.17 6.79
CA LYS A 497 -36.13 98.71 7.82
C LYS A 497 -36.78 97.71 8.77
N HIS A 498 -37.99 97.98 9.27
CA HIS A 498 -38.72 97.05 10.14
C HIS A 498 -39.04 95.73 9.43
N ASN A 499 -39.56 95.81 8.20
CA ASN A 499 -39.88 94.65 7.36
C ASN A 499 -38.61 93.87 6.96
N PHE A 500 -37.48 94.53 6.75
CA PHE A 500 -36.18 93.87 6.55
C PHE A 500 -35.72 93.12 7.80
N GLU A 501 -35.81 93.74 8.99
CA GLU A 501 -35.49 93.10 10.25
C GLU A 501 -36.41 91.90 10.55
N GLU A 502 -37.71 91.99 10.24
CA GLU A 502 -38.65 90.86 10.37
C GLU A 502 -38.34 89.75 9.35
N CYS A 503 -38.08 90.10 8.08
CA CYS A 503 -37.63 89.15 7.06
C CYS A 503 -36.34 88.45 7.46
N GLN A 504 -35.40 89.14 8.12
CA GLN A 504 -34.17 88.55 8.64
C GLN A 504 -34.46 87.61 9.80
N LYS A 505 -35.28 88.01 10.79
CA LYS A 505 -35.67 87.14 11.93
C LYS A 505 -36.36 85.87 11.45
N LEU A 506 -37.33 85.97 10.53
CA LEU A 506 -38.01 84.82 9.93
C LEU A 506 -37.08 83.95 9.07
N ARG A 507 -36.08 84.55 8.40
CA ARG A 507 -35.04 83.82 7.66
C ARG A 507 -34.18 82.99 8.61
N GLU A 508 -33.75 83.58 9.73
CA GLU A 508 -32.95 82.91 10.75
C GLU A 508 -33.74 81.77 11.41
N VAL A 509 -35.04 81.96 11.72
CA VAL A 509 -35.93 80.90 12.21
C VAL A 509 -36.05 79.75 11.20
N ALA A 510 -36.35 80.05 9.92
CA ALA A 510 -36.46 79.02 8.89
C ALA A 510 -35.12 78.32 8.60
N GLN A 511 -33.98 79.03 8.66
CA GLN A 511 -32.65 78.44 8.53
C GLN A 511 -32.31 77.52 9.71
N ASN A 512 -32.67 77.89 10.95
CA ASN A 512 -32.48 77.07 12.14
C ASN A 512 -33.37 75.81 12.12
N ALA A 513 -34.65 75.95 11.73
CA ALA A 513 -35.55 74.81 11.53
C ALA A 513 -35.02 73.86 10.43
N LYS A 514 -34.47 74.41 9.34
CA LYS A 514 -33.84 73.63 8.26
C LYS A 514 -32.59 72.90 8.72
N ALA A 515 -31.73 73.55 9.52
CA ALA A 515 -30.56 72.91 10.12
C ALA A 515 -30.98 71.75 11.06
N HIS A 516 -32.03 71.94 11.85
CA HIS A 516 -32.54 70.89 12.74
C HIS A 516 -33.14 69.70 11.97
N SER A 517 -33.94 69.97 10.93
CA SER A 517 -34.50 68.94 10.04
C SER A 517 -33.40 68.16 9.30
N ASN A 518 -32.40 68.85 8.74
CA ASN A 518 -31.24 68.22 8.09
C ASN A 518 -30.42 67.35 9.06
N ASN A 519 -30.20 67.81 10.30
CA ASN A 519 -29.46 67.05 11.30
C ASN A 519 -30.22 65.77 11.70
N LEU A 520 -31.54 65.84 11.85
CA LEU A 520 -32.37 64.67 12.16
C LEU A 520 -32.45 63.70 10.97
N GLU A 521 -32.45 64.19 9.73
CA GLU A 521 -32.26 63.34 8.54
C GLU A 521 -30.90 62.64 8.51
N SER A 522 -29.80 63.31 8.89
CA SER A 522 -28.48 62.67 8.98
C SER A 522 -28.51 61.54 10.01
N LEU A 523 -29.05 61.83 11.20
CA LEU A 523 -29.19 60.86 12.29
C LEU A 523 -30.05 59.64 11.87
N LEU A 524 -31.13 59.86 11.10
CA LEU A 524 -31.94 58.79 10.55
C LEU A 524 -31.18 57.92 9.54
N ARG A 525 -30.43 58.54 8.63
CA ARG A 525 -29.59 57.81 7.64
C ARG A 525 -28.51 56.99 8.35
N GLU A 526 -27.89 57.55 9.38
CA GLU A 526 -26.91 56.85 10.22
C GLU A 526 -27.54 55.63 10.94
N ARG A 527 -28.69 55.80 11.60
CA ARG A 527 -29.40 54.67 12.25
C ARG A 527 -29.93 53.63 11.26
N GLN A 528 -30.34 54.03 10.06
CA GLN A 528 -30.74 53.08 9.00
C GLN A 528 -29.54 52.23 8.54
N ILE A 529 -28.36 52.83 8.41
CA ILE A 529 -27.12 52.13 8.09
C ILE A 529 -26.72 51.16 9.21
N GLU A 530 -26.85 51.55 10.49
CA GLU A 530 -26.63 50.64 11.62
C GLU A 530 -27.57 49.43 11.62
N VAL A 531 -28.87 49.66 11.37
CA VAL A 531 -29.88 48.58 11.31
C VAL A 531 -29.61 47.63 10.14
N GLU A 532 -29.28 48.14 8.95
CA GLU A 532 -28.94 47.30 7.79
C GLU A 532 -27.59 46.57 7.94
N ALA A 533 -26.62 47.14 8.65
CA ALA A 533 -25.39 46.44 9.02
C ALA A 533 -25.69 45.25 9.95
N CYS A 534 -26.43 45.49 11.03
CA CYS A 534 -26.80 44.46 12.01
C CYS A 534 -27.67 43.35 11.40
N LYS A 535 -28.55 43.66 10.43
CA LYS A 535 -29.28 42.64 9.66
C LYS A 535 -28.36 41.72 8.87
N LYS A 536 -27.35 42.28 8.18
CA LYS A 536 -26.40 41.51 7.34
C LYS A 536 -25.48 40.63 8.19
N GLU A 537 -25.05 41.12 9.34
CA GLU A 537 -24.28 40.37 10.34
C GLU A 537 -25.06 39.12 10.79
N ILE A 538 -26.32 39.30 11.23
CA ILE A 538 -27.25 38.22 11.58
C ILE A 538 -27.56 37.26 10.39
N GLU A 539 -27.39 37.70 9.15
CA GLU A 539 -27.59 36.86 7.96
C GLU A 539 -26.34 36.04 7.60
N MET A 540 -25.14 36.63 7.71
CA MET A 540 -23.87 35.93 7.54
C MET A 540 -23.68 34.82 8.59
N ASP A 541 -24.01 35.10 9.85
CA ASP A 541 -23.86 34.14 10.95
C ASP A 541 -24.78 32.91 10.80
N LYS A 542 -25.99 33.09 10.24
CA LYS A 542 -26.88 31.95 9.90
C LYS A 542 -26.25 31.05 8.83
N VAL A 543 -25.64 31.63 7.80
CA VAL A 543 -25.07 30.86 6.69
C VAL A 543 -23.90 30.00 7.17
N GLU A 544 -23.02 30.52 8.03
CA GLU A 544 -21.93 29.71 8.59
C GLU A 544 -22.44 28.71 9.67
N LYS A 545 -23.49 29.04 10.45
CA LYS A 545 -24.18 28.07 11.33
C LYS A 545 -24.70 26.86 10.56
N ASP A 546 -25.50 27.07 9.52
CA ASP A 546 -26.14 25.97 8.78
C ASP A 546 -25.10 25.11 8.03
N ARG A 547 -23.98 25.73 7.62
CA ARG A 547 -22.80 25.07 7.07
C ARG A 547 -22.07 24.19 8.10
N LEU A 548 -22.01 24.62 9.37
CA LEU A 548 -21.44 23.84 10.47
C LEU A 548 -22.34 22.66 10.86
N GLU A 549 -23.65 22.87 10.99
CA GLU A 549 -24.61 21.81 11.29
C GLU A 549 -24.58 20.68 10.25
N LYS A 550 -24.54 21.03 8.95
CA LYS A 550 -24.36 20.04 7.88
C LYS A 550 -23.05 19.26 8.05
N ARG A 551 -21.93 19.94 8.32
CA ARG A 551 -20.62 19.31 8.48
C ARG A 551 -20.51 18.43 9.73
N ILE A 552 -21.29 18.71 10.78
CA ILE A 552 -21.43 17.83 11.95
C ILE A 552 -22.26 16.59 11.58
N SER A 553 -23.36 16.74 10.83
CA SER A 553 -24.13 15.59 10.32
C SER A 553 -23.28 14.67 9.44
N ASP A 554 -22.53 15.24 8.49
CA ASP A 554 -21.61 14.51 7.59
C ASP A 554 -20.48 13.77 8.35
N LEU A 555 -20.24 14.08 9.63
CA LEU A 555 -19.29 13.39 10.51
C LEU A 555 -19.98 12.34 11.39
N LEU A 556 -21.14 12.64 11.97
CA LEU A 556 -21.96 11.71 12.75
C LEU A 556 -22.52 10.53 11.93
N GLU A 557 -22.65 10.70 10.62
CA GLU A 557 -22.99 9.63 9.68
C GLU A 557 -21.77 8.74 9.38
N ARG A 558 -20.57 9.32 9.24
CA ARG A 558 -19.32 8.56 9.09
C ARG A 558 -18.94 7.78 10.35
N CYS A 559 -19.16 8.35 11.54
CA CYS A 559 -18.94 7.64 12.81
C CYS A 559 -19.90 6.46 13.04
N ARG A 560 -21.03 6.38 12.31
CA ARG A 560 -22.00 5.28 12.42
C ARG A 560 -21.62 4.02 11.65
N ASN A 561 -20.61 4.09 10.78
CA ASN A 561 -20.16 2.96 9.95
C ASN A 561 -18.91 2.24 10.50
N THR A 562 -18.48 2.56 11.74
CA THR A 562 -17.45 1.79 12.46
C THR A 562 -18.14 0.89 13.48
N ASP A 563 -18.45 -0.34 13.07
CA ASP A 563 -19.23 -1.26 13.89
C ASP A 563 -18.37 -1.86 15.04
N VAL A 564 -18.67 -1.42 16.26
CA VAL A 564 -18.05 -1.92 17.50
C VAL A 564 -18.56 -3.32 17.86
N GLU A 565 -19.76 -3.69 17.40
CA GLU A 565 -20.32 -5.03 17.54
C GLU A 565 -19.60 -6.01 16.58
N ASP A 566 -19.26 -5.57 15.36
CA ASP A 566 -18.42 -6.34 14.42
C ASP A 566 -16.97 -6.52 14.90
N TYR A 567 -16.37 -5.50 15.52
CA TYR A 567 -15.05 -5.63 16.16
C TYR A 567 -15.07 -6.61 17.34
N ASN A 568 -16.07 -6.53 18.22
CA ASN A 568 -16.20 -7.47 19.33
C ASN A 568 -16.56 -8.88 18.85
N ARG A 569 -17.42 -9.03 17.83
CA ARG A 569 -17.70 -10.32 17.19
C ARG A 569 -16.44 -10.93 16.60
N THR A 570 -15.67 -10.17 15.83
CA THR A 570 -14.37 -10.61 15.27
C THR A 570 -13.39 -11.04 16.37
N LYS A 571 -13.40 -10.36 17.53
CA LYS A 571 -12.55 -10.69 18.68
C LYS A 571 -13.00 -11.94 19.43
N ASP A 572 -14.30 -12.15 19.59
CA ASP A 572 -14.85 -13.37 20.21
C ASP A 572 -14.83 -14.56 19.25
N ASP A 573 -14.95 -14.34 17.93
CA ASP A 573 -14.68 -15.30 16.87
C ASP A 573 -13.19 -15.71 16.89
N LEU A 574 -12.26 -14.75 16.99
CA LEU A 574 -10.82 -15.02 17.17
C LEU A 574 -10.58 -15.86 18.44
N ARG A 575 -11.25 -15.52 19.55
CA ARG A 575 -11.13 -16.26 20.81
C ARG A 575 -11.71 -17.68 20.72
N GLN A 576 -12.86 -17.86 20.06
CA GLN A 576 -13.40 -19.20 19.78
C GLN A 576 -12.51 -19.99 18.81
N MET A 577 -11.89 -19.34 17.82
CA MET A 577 -10.90 -19.98 16.96
C MET A 577 -9.66 -20.38 17.75
N GLU A 578 -9.13 -19.53 18.63
CA GLU A 578 -8.02 -19.87 19.53
C GLU A 578 -8.35 -21.03 20.47
N GLU A 579 -9.57 -21.08 21.02
CA GLU A 579 -10.00 -22.13 21.94
C GLU A 579 -10.17 -23.46 21.18
N LYS A 580 -10.86 -23.44 20.03
CA LYS A 580 -10.91 -24.57 19.09
C LYS A 580 -9.52 -24.98 18.59
N LEU A 581 -8.56 -24.06 18.42
CA LEU A 581 -7.19 -24.37 17.98
C LEU A 581 -6.34 -25.08 19.05
N ARG A 582 -6.71 -24.99 20.33
CA ARG A 582 -6.00 -25.67 21.43
C ARG A 582 -6.39 -27.15 21.58
N GLU A 583 -7.57 -27.54 21.12
CA GLU A 583 -8.05 -28.93 21.22
C GLU A 583 -7.22 -29.88 20.34
N THR A 584 -6.78 -31.00 20.93
CA THR A 584 -6.01 -32.01 20.19
C THR A 584 -6.91 -32.75 19.19
N GLY A 585 -6.38 -33.06 18.01
CA GLY A 585 -7.15 -33.66 16.93
C GLY A 585 -6.31 -34.05 15.72
N LEU A 586 -7.00 -34.44 14.66
CA LEU A 586 -6.44 -34.95 13.40
C LEU A 586 -7.00 -34.15 12.21
N GLY A 587 -6.36 -34.26 11.04
CA GLY A 587 -6.93 -33.86 9.75
C GLY A 587 -7.17 -35.08 8.86
N GLY A 588 -8.40 -35.35 8.44
CA GLY A 588 -8.76 -36.50 7.60
C GLY A 588 -10.27 -36.80 7.51
N PRO A 589 -10.68 -37.82 6.74
CA PRO A 589 -9.85 -38.89 6.19
C PRO A 589 -9.17 -38.62 4.84
N LYS A 590 -9.47 -37.50 4.14
CA LYS A 590 -8.99 -37.30 2.75
C LYS A 590 -8.44 -35.91 2.41
N ARG A 591 -8.59 -34.89 3.26
CA ARG A 591 -7.96 -33.57 3.06
C ARG A 591 -7.28 -33.08 4.34
N PRO A 592 -6.28 -32.17 4.28
CA PRO A 592 -5.58 -31.71 5.47
C PRO A 592 -6.44 -30.82 6.38
N HIS A 593 -7.35 -30.06 5.78
CA HIS A 593 -8.25 -29.13 6.49
C HIS A 593 -9.53 -29.79 7.04
N ASP A 594 -9.75 -31.08 6.76
CA ASP A 594 -10.87 -31.86 7.30
C ASP A 594 -10.60 -32.21 8.78
N ARG A 595 -10.58 -31.20 9.65
CA ARG A 595 -10.19 -31.36 11.06
C ARG A 595 -11.26 -32.12 11.86
N VAL A 596 -10.80 -32.94 12.80
CA VAL A 596 -11.62 -33.71 13.75
C VAL A 596 -10.94 -33.66 15.12
N THR A 597 -11.66 -33.36 16.20
CA THR A 597 -11.09 -33.46 17.56
C THR A 597 -10.94 -34.94 17.99
N LEU A 598 -10.09 -35.23 18.98
CA LEU A 598 -9.96 -36.61 19.49
C LEU A 598 -11.31 -37.20 19.96
N ARG A 599 -12.14 -36.36 20.58
CA ARG A 599 -13.45 -36.71 21.14
C ARG A 599 -14.50 -36.98 20.06
N GLU A 600 -14.45 -36.25 18.95
CA GLU A 600 -15.34 -36.46 17.80
C GLU A 600 -14.88 -37.62 16.91
N MET A 601 -13.61 -38.06 17.00
CA MET A 601 -12.99 -38.98 16.04
C MET A 601 -13.81 -40.25 15.80
N LYS A 602 -14.33 -40.88 16.86
CA LYS A 602 -15.19 -42.05 16.74
C LYS A 602 -16.52 -41.76 16.04
N ALA A 603 -17.14 -40.60 16.30
CA ALA A 603 -18.41 -40.20 15.67
C ALA A 603 -18.21 -39.81 14.19
N ASP A 604 -17.15 -39.06 13.87
CA ASP A 604 -16.75 -38.72 12.51
C ASP A 604 -16.45 -39.98 11.69
N TRP A 605 -15.77 -40.97 12.28
CA TRP A 605 -15.46 -42.23 11.63
C TRP A 605 -16.73 -42.99 11.17
N HIS A 606 -17.69 -43.19 12.08
CA HIS A 606 -18.95 -43.87 11.74
C HIS A 606 -19.77 -43.06 10.73
N THR A 607 -19.76 -41.73 10.84
CA THR A 607 -20.40 -40.82 9.88
C THR A 607 -19.76 -40.93 8.49
N CYS A 608 -18.43 -41.08 8.42
CA CYS A 608 -17.72 -41.31 7.16
C CYS A 608 -18.06 -42.66 6.51
N LEU A 609 -18.42 -43.69 7.28
CA LEU A 609 -18.86 -44.97 6.71
C LEU A 609 -20.25 -44.86 6.05
N ASP A 610 -21.19 -44.16 6.70
CA ASP A 610 -22.54 -43.89 6.18
C ASP A 610 -22.57 -42.95 4.96
N ASN A 611 -21.74 -41.90 4.99
CA ASN A 611 -21.79 -40.82 4.00
C ASN A 611 -21.48 -41.29 2.57
N ARG A 612 -22.17 -40.68 1.59
CA ARG A 612 -21.90 -40.86 0.15
C ARG A 612 -20.41 -40.63 -0.17
N VAL A 613 -19.89 -41.36 -1.16
CA VAL A 613 -18.47 -41.29 -1.58
C VAL A 613 -18.06 -39.83 -1.83
N GLY A 614 -17.05 -39.38 -1.08
CA GLY A 614 -16.54 -38.01 -1.11
C GLY A 614 -15.38 -37.84 -0.14
N PHE A 615 -15.06 -36.59 0.25
CA PHE A 615 -13.97 -36.29 1.19
C PHE A 615 -14.21 -36.84 2.61
N LYS A 616 -15.47 -36.85 3.05
CA LYS A 616 -15.95 -37.32 4.36
C LYS A 616 -16.95 -38.48 4.22
N GLY A 617 -16.72 -39.37 3.24
CA GLY A 617 -17.66 -40.46 2.96
C GLY A 617 -17.09 -41.61 2.13
N PHE A 618 -17.49 -42.83 2.51
CA PHE A 618 -17.07 -44.11 1.92
C PHE A 618 -18.22 -44.97 1.37
N ALA A 619 -19.48 -44.63 1.69
CA ALA A 619 -20.71 -45.31 1.27
C ALA A 619 -20.74 -46.82 1.56
N ILE A 620 -20.33 -47.23 2.78
CA ILE A 620 -20.35 -48.63 3.20
C ILE A 620 -21.75 -49.00 3.71
N PRO A 621 -22.42 -50.03 3.15
CA PRO A 621 -23.74 -50.48 3.63
C PRO A 621 -23.72 -50.84 5.11
N LYS A 622 -24.77 -50.51 5.87
CA LYS A 622 -24.81 -50.64 7.34
C LYS A 622 -24.61 -52.08 7.81
N GLU A 623 -25.12 -53.05 7.06
CA GLU A 623 -24.91 -54.48 7.22
C GLU A 623 -23.44 -54.91 7.06
N SER A 624 -22.63 -54.13 6.35
CA SER A 624 -21.19 -54.38 6.13
C SER A 624 -20.28 -53.58 7.06
N GLN A 625 -20.76 -52.50 7.70
CA GLN A 625 -19.92 -51.66 8.58
C GLN A 625 -19.33 -52.44 9.77
N GLY A 626 -20.05 -53.46 10.28
CA GLY A 626 -19.58 -54.36 11.32
C GLY A 626 -18.68 -55.52 10.85
N LYS A 627 -18.27 -55.55 9.56
CA LYS A 627 -17.51 -56.66 8.98
C LYS A 627 -16.14 -56.82 9.63
N VAL A 628 -15.79 -58.09 9.86
CA VAL A 628 -14.48 -58.52 10.35
C VAL A 628 -13.87 -59.45 9.31
N ALA A 629 -12.68 -59.13 8.83
CA ALA A 629 -11.87 -60.03 8.01
C ALA A 629 -10.92 -60.81 8.92
N GLU A 630 -11.02 -62.14 8.91
CA GLU A 630 -10.07 -63.02 9.60
C GLU A 630 -8.94 -63.43 8.64
N PHE A 631 -7.70 -63.41 9.12
CA PHE A 631 -6.52 -63.77 8.32
C PHE A 631 -5.42 -64.37 9.20
N SER A 632 -4.40 -64.97 8.60
CA SER A 632 -3.22 -65.46 9.33
C SER A 632 -2.02 -64.55 9.06
N PHE A 633 -1.59 -63.81 10.07
CA PHE A 633 -0.35 -63.04 9.99
C PHE A 633 0.82 -63.91 10.48
N ARG A 634 1.59 -64.44 9.53
CA ARG A 634 2.82 -65.23 9.79
C ARG A 634 2.57 -66.46 10.70
N GLY A 635 1.39 -67.07 10.58
CA GLY A 635 0.95 -68.23 11.38
C GLY A 635 0.06 -67.86 12.57
N THR A 636 0.03 -66.60 13.01
CA THR A 636 -0.83 -66.13 14.10
C THR A 636 -2.20 -65.71 13.57
N PRO A 637 -3.33 -66.17 14.14
CA PRO A 637 -4.66 -65.66 13.80
C PRO A 637 -4.79 -64.15 14.08
N ALA A 638 -5.35 -63.42 13.14
CA ALA A 638 -5.49 -61.97 13.19
C ALA A 638 -6.85 -61.53 12.61
N GLN A 639 -7.29 -60.33 12.98
CA GLN A 639 -8.55 -59.73 12.51
C GLN A 639 -8.33 -58.28 12.06
N LEU A 640 -9.05 -57.87 11.01
CA LEU A 640 -9.15 -56.47 10.56
C LEU A 640 -10.61 -56.04 10.41
N ARG A 641 -10.87 -54.76 10.65
CA ARG A 641 -12.18 -54.11 10.55
C ARG A 641 -12.08 -52.78 9.81
N HIS A 642 -13.23 -52.21 9.44
CA HIS A 642 -13.30 -50.84 8.94
C HIS A 642 -12.74 -49.85 9.99
N GLY A 643 -11.67 -49.13 9.63
CA GLY A 643 -11.02 -48.14 10.49
C GLY A 643 -9.79 -48.66 11.24
N ASP A 644 -9.45 -49.93 11.13
CA ASP A 644 -8.21 -50.44 11.70
C ASP A 644 -6.98 -49.78 11.03
N VAL A 645 -6.02 -49.39 11.86
CA VAL A 645 -4.79 -48.72 11.43
C VAL A 645 -3.85 -49.77 10.88
N VAL A 646 -3.43 -49.65 9.62
CA VAL A 646 -2.48 -50.56 8.95
C VAL A 646 -1.15 -49.90 8.60
N ILE A 647 -1.09 -48.57 8.62
CA ILE A 647 0.16 -47.78 8.53
C ILE A 647 0.17 -46.75 9.66
N ALA A 648 1.27 -46.70 10.42
CA ALA A 648 1.51 -45.68 11.44
C ALA A 648 2.90 -45.07 11.23
N ALA A 649 2.97 -43.86 10.66
CA ALA A 649 4.22 -43.29 10.15
C ALA A 649 4.60 -41.95 10.81
N ILE A 650 5.66 -41.97 11.63
CA ILE A 650 6.32 -40.74 12.09
C ILE A 650 7.26 -40.30 10.96
N THR A 651 6.81 -39.34 10.17
CA THR A 651 7.43 -38.90 8.91
C THR A 651 7.29 -37.37 8.74
N SER A 652 7.75 -36.86 7.59
CA SER A 652 7.74 -35.45 7.18
C SER A 652 8.67 -34.51 7.95
N CYS A 653 9.29 -33.59 7.20
CA CYS A 653 9.98 -32.41 7.74
C CYS A 653 9.07 -31.53 8.60
N THR A 654 7.75 -31.54 8.36
CA THR A 654 6.76 -30.74 9.12
C THR A 654 6.78 -31.02 10.62
N ASN A 655 6.98 -32.29 11.02
CA ASN A 655 6.95 -32.70 12.43
C ASN A 655 8.30 -33.22 12.92
N THR A 656 9.07 -33.92 12.10
CA THR A 656 10.37 -34.48 12.54
C THR A 656 11.48 -33.44 12.73
N SER A 657 11.28 -32.21 12.23
CA SER A 657 12.15 -31.06 12.54
C SER A 657 11.96 -30.51 13.95
N ASN A 658 10.82 -30.77 14.60
CA ASN A 658 10.44 -30.22 15.90
C ASN A 658 10.78 -31.22 17.03
N PRO A 659 11.81 -30.95 17.86
CA PRO A 659 12.24 -31.90 18.88
C PRO A 659 11.21 -32.15 19.97
N SER A 660 10.34 -31.19 20.27
CA SER A 660 9.33 -31.31 21.34
C SER A 660 8.29 -32.38 21.01
N VAL A 661 7.76 -32.41 19.78
CA VAL A 661 6.80 -33.45 19.38
C VAL A 661 7.47 -34.81 19.14
N MET A 662 8.73 -34.83 18.70
CA MET A 662 9.50 -36.06 18.52
C MET A 662 9.89 -36.72 19.85
N LEU A 663 10.37 -35.95 20.82
CA LEU A 663 10.64 -36.45 22.17
C LEU A 663 9.34 -36.72 22.94
N GLY A 664 8.27 -35.95 22.69
CA GLY A 664 6.92 -36.28 23.15
C GLY A 664 6.45 -37.66 22.65
N ALA A 665 6.67 -37.99 21.38
CA ALA A 665 6.33 -39.31 20.84
C ALA A 665 7.17 -40.43 21.46
N ALA A 666 8.46 -40.16 21.69
CA ALA A 666 9.36 -41.09 22.36
C ALA A 666 9.02 -41.27 23.86
N LEU A 667 8.41 -40.25 24.49
CA LEU A 667 7.85 -40.33 25.84
C LEU A 667 6.52 -41.09 25.89
N VAL A 668 5.61 -40.90 24.92
CA VAL A 668 4.42 -41.76 24.78
C VAL A 668 4.83 -43.22 24.59
N ALA A 669 5.79 -43.47 23.69
CA ALA A 669 6.33 -44.82 23.48
C ALA A 669 6.96 -45.40 24.76
N ARG A 670 7.68 -44.57 25.54
CA ARG A 670 8.20 -44.98 26.85
C ARG A 670 7.08 -45.38 27.81
N LYS A 671 6.12 -44.50 28.07
CA LYS A 671 5.02 -44.78 29.02
C LYS A 671 4.19 -45.99 28.58
N ALA A 672 3.94 -46.14 27.27
CA ALA A 672 3.28 -47.32 26.71
C ALA A 672 4.07 -48.61 26.97
N CYS A 673 5.39 -48.63 26.75
CA CYS A 673 6.24 -49.80 27.04
C CYS A 673 6.39 -50.08 28.54
N GLU A 674 6.47 -49.03 29.39
CA GLU A 674 6.50 -49.13 30.86
C GLU A 674 5.19 -49.67 31.44
N LEU A 675 4.09 -49.54 30.68
CA LEU A 675 2.76 -50.08 30.96
C LEU A 675 2.43 -51.35 30.13
N GLU A 676 3.44 -51.93 29.48
CA GLU A 676 3.37 -53.16 28.68
C GLU A 676 2.31 -53.19 27.55
N LEU A 677 1.98 -52.02 26.98
CA LEU A 677 1.23 -51.93 25.73
C LEU A 677 2.10 -52.31 24.53
N GLU A 678 1.55 -53.08 23.60
CA GLU A 678 2.20 -53.56 22.38
C GLU A 678 1.41 -53.14 21.13
N VAL A 679 2.09 -52.85 20.02
CA VAL A 679 1.45 -52.53 18.73
C VAL A 679 1.11 -53.83 18.01
N LYS A 680 -0.11 -53.95 17.43
CA LYS A 680 -0.53 -55.13 16.64
C LYS A 680 0.52 -55.41 15.54
N PRO A 681 1.07 -56.64 15.40
CA PRO A 681 2.30 -56.88 14.61
C PRO A 681 2.12 -56.76 13.09
N TRP A 682 0.89 -56.63 12.61
CA TRP A 682 0.55 -56.37 11.21
C TRP A 682 0.45 -54.87 10.84
N ILE A 683 0.59 -53.96 11.81
CA ILE A 683 0.63 -52.53 11.56
C ILE A 683 2.02 -52.14 11.07
N LYS A 684 2.10 -51.51 9.90
CA LYS A 684 3.35 -50.99 9.37
C LYS A 684 3.75 -49.70 10.07
N THR A 685 4.38 -49.84 11.25
CA THR A 685 5.02 -48.75 11.96
C THR A 685 6.31 -48.31 11.25
N SER A 686 6.62 -47.01 11.30
CA SER A 686 7.83 -46.46 10.68
C SER A 686 8.22 -45.11 11.28
N LEU A 687 9.54 -44.89 11.45
CA LEU A 687 10.14 -43.60 11.77
C LEU A 687 11.06 -43.17 10.62
N ALA A 688 10.78 -42.01 10.02
CA ALA A 688 11.56 -41.43 8.94
C ALA A 688 11.99 -40.01 9.29
N PRO A 689 13.13 -39.83 9.98
CA PRO A 689 13.55 -38.54 10.48
C PRO A 689 13.99 -37.57 9.37
N GLY A 690 13.67 -36.29 9.50
CA GLY A 690 14.11 -35.25 8.57
C GLY A 690 15.63 -35.04 8.51
N SER A 691 16.35 -35.35 9.60
CA SER A 691 17.82 -35.40 9.60
C SER A 691 18.34 -36.33 10.71
N GLY A 692 19.62 -36.72 10.63
CA GLY A 692 20.27 -37.55 11.65
C GLY A 692 20.44 -36.89 13.03
N VAL A 693 20.11 -35.60 13.18
CA VAL A 693 20.11 -34.92 14.48
C VAL A 693 19.03 -35.51 15.38
N VAL A 694 17.90 -35.89 14.78
CA VAL A 694 16.76 -36.54 15.45
C VAL A 694 17.20 -37.83 16.11
N THR A 695 17.89 -38.69 15.36
CA THR A 695 18.48 -39.95 15.86
C THR A 695 19.38 -39.69 17.05
N LYS A 696 20.29 -38.70 16.96
CA LYS A 696 21.23 -38.39 18.06
C LYS A 696 20.55 -37.91 19.34
N TYR A 697 19.47 -37.13 19.28
CA TYR A 697 18.74 -36.75 20.51
C TYR A 697 17.84 -37.88 21.04
N LEU A 698 17.28 -38.74 20.17
CA LEU A 698 16.52 -39.92 20.57
C LEU A 698 17.42 -41.00 21.20
N GLU A 699 18.67 -41.13 20.74
CA GLU A 699 19.70 -41.98 21.36
C GLU A 699 20.22 -41.38 22.67
N LYS A 700 20.54 -40.07 22.71
CA LYS A 700 21.05 -39.39 23.90
C LYS A 700 20.05 -39.36 25.07
N SER A 701 18.77 -39.18 24.77
CA SER A 701 17.68 -39.29 25.75
C SER A 701 17.43 -40.74 26.21
N GLY A 702 18.00 -41.72 25.52
CA GLY A 702 17.75 -43.14 25.75
C GLY A 702 16.34 -43.60 25.31
N LEU A 703 15.60 -42.78 24.57
CA LEU A 703 14.20 -43.03 24.22
C LEU A 703 14.00 -43.79 22.89
N GLN A 704 14.98 -43.76 21.97
CA GLN A 704 14.92 -44.49 20.69
C GLN A 704 14.58 -45.98 20.85
N LYS A 705 15.02 -46.61 21.96
CA LYS A 705 14.75 -48.03 22.25
C LYS A 705 13.25 -48.32 22.44
N TYR A 706 12.46 -47.40 22.98
CA TYR A 706 11.01 -47.59 23.18
C TYR A 706 10.24 -47.39 21.87
N LEU A 707 10.66 -46.43 21.04
CA LEU A 707 10.15 -46.32 19.66
C LEU A 707 10.43 -47.61 18.88
N ASN A 708 11.66 -48.14 18.95
CA ASN A 708 12.02 -49.43 18.35
C ASN A 708 11.19 -50.60 18.92
N GLN A 709 10.88 -50.62 20.21
CA GLN A 709 10.07 -51.67 20.84
C GLN A 709 8.62 -51.68 20.32
N LEU A 710 8.07 -50.52 19.96
CA LEU A 710 6.77 -50.39 19.28
C LEU A 710 6.89 -50.44 17.73
N GLY A 711 8.02 -50.89 17.19
CA GLY A 711 8.26 -51.05 15.75
C GLY A 711 8.55 -49.76 14.98
N PHE A 712 8.59 -48.59 15.63
CA PHE A 712 8.98 -47.30 15.03
C PHE A 712 10.50 -47.20 14.80
N HIS A 713 11.04 -48.17 14.06
CA HIS A 713 12.43 -48.22 13.61
C HIS A 713 12.71 -47.11 12.58
N ILE A 714 13.95 -46.63 12.56
CA ILE A 714 14.41 -45.67 11.56
C ILE A 714 14.51 -46.38 10.20
N VAL A 715 13.57 -46.08 9.30
CA VAL A 715 13.51 -46.68 7.94
C VAL A 715 14.33 -45.90 6.90
N GLY A 716 14.70 -44.66 7.20
CA GLY A 716 15.53 -43.81 6.34
C GLY A 716 15.33 -42.32 6.59
N TYR A 717 16.28 -41.51 6.10
CA TYR A 717 16.24 -40.05 6.21
C TYR A 717 15.68 -39.45 4.91
N GLY A 718 14.39 -39.12 4.89
CA GLY A 718 13.73 -38.60 3.69
C GLY A 718 12.20 -38.66 3.71
N CYS A 719 11.58 -38.22 2.61
CA CYS A 719 10.14 -37.96 2.54
C CYS A 719 9.25 -39.20 2.79
N THR A 720 9.71 -40.40 2.41
CA THR A 720 9.04 -41.70 2.69
C THR A 720 7.50 -41.63 2.53
N THR A 721 6.74 -42.07 3.54
CA THR A 721 5.27 -42.12 3.57
C THR A 721 4.61 -40.76 3.31
N CYS A 722 5.26 -39.62 3.60
CA CYS A 722 4.70 -38.28 3.35
C CYS A 722 4.52 -37.95 1.85
N ILE A 723 5.20 -38.68 0.95
CA ILE A 723 5.07 -38.53 -0.51
C ILE A 723 4.57 -39.78 -1.23
N GLY A 724 4.10 -40.79 -0.48
CA GLY A 724 3.63 -42.07 -1.03
C GLY A 724 4.70 -43.16 -1.11
N ASN A 725 5.94 -42.86 -0.76
CA ASN A 725 7.01 -43.85 -0.60
C ASN A 725 6.89 -44.56 0.76
N SER A 726 5.70 -45.08 1.06
CA SER A 726 5.39 -45.94 2.20
C SER A 726 5.85 -47.38 1.99
N GLY A 727 5.94 -47.81 0.72
CA GLY A 727 6.28 -49.18 0.32
C GLY A 727 5.20 -50.20 0.72
N ASP A 728 5.35 -51.43 0.26
CA ASP A 728 4.27 -52.43 0.27
C ASP A 728 3.81 -52.84 1.68
N ILE A 729 2.51 -53.08 1.83
CA ILE A 729 1.92 -53.75 3.00
C ILE A 729 2.12 -55.27 2.85
N ASP A 730 2.28 -55.99 3.97
CA ASP A 730 2.43 -57.45 4.01
C ASP A 730 1.26 -58.15 3.27
N GLU A 731 1.57 -59.15 2.44
CA GLU A 731 0.62 -59.74 1.48
C GLU A 731 -0.67 -60.24 2.15
N ALA A 732 -0.54 -60.87 3.34
CA ALA A 732 -1.71 -61.36 4.08
C ALA A 732 -2.65 -60.23 4.55
N VAL A 733 -2.08 -59.05 4.85
CA VAL A 733 -2.83 -57.84 5.21
C VAL A 733 -3.44 -57.19 3.96
N ALA A 734 -2.69 -57.17 2.85
CA ALA A 734 -3.15 -56.62 1.57
C ALA A 734 -4.36 -57.40 1.01
N SER A 735 -4.30 -58.74 1.02
CA SER A 735 -5.42 -59.60 0.64
C SER A 735 -6.60 -59.43 1.60
N ALA A 736 -6.35 -59.43 2.92
CA ALA A 736 -7.41 -59.24 3.91
C ALA A 736 -8.18 -57.91 3.73
N ILE A 737 -7.51 -56.82 3.33
CA ILE A 737 -8.14 -55.54 2.99
C ILE A 737 -8.94 -55.66 1.68
N THR A 738 -8.31 -56.16 0.61
CA THR A 738 -8.84 -56.08 -0.77
C THR A 738 -9.95 -57.09 -1.06
N GLU A 739 -9.82 -58.33 -0.60
CA GLU A 739 -10.85 -59.37 -0.74
C GLU A 739 -12.13 -59.05 0.05
N ASN A 740 -12.02 -58.17 1.05
CA ASN A 740 -13.13 -57.82 1.94
C ASN A 740 -13.71 -56.42 1.73
N ASP A 741 -13.14 -55.59 0.84
CA ASP A 741 -13.39 -54.15 0.70
C ASP A 741 -13.35 -53.36 2.02
N LEU A 742 -12.34 -53.62 2.86
CA LEU A 742 -12.17 -52.88 4.11
C LEU A 742 -11.67 -51.45 3.86
N VAL A 743 -12.24 -50.50 4.58
CA VAL A 743 -11.73 -49.11 4.62
C VAL A 743 -10.63 -49.06 5.68
N ALA A 744 -9.43 -49.49 5.30
CA ALA A 744 -8.24 -49.47 6.16
C ALA A 744 -7.68 -48.06 6.33
N ALA A 745 -7.13 -47.78 7.51
CA ALA A 745 -6.65 -46.46 7.90
C ALA A 745 -5.12 -46.34 7.93
N ALA A 746 -4.60 -45.18 7.53
CA ALA A 746 -3.24 -44.73 7.86
C ALA A 746 -3.29 -43.54 8.82
N VAL A 747 -2.37 -43.50 9.79
CA VAL A 747 -2.12 -42.33 10.65
C VAL A 747 -0.67 -41.91 10.47
N LEU A 748 -0.43 -40.63 10.12
CA LEU A 748 0.90 -40.14 9.80
C LEU A 748 1.15 -38.71 10.28
N SER A 749 2.39 -38.40 10.65
CA SER A 749 2.81 -37.02 10.96
C SER A 749 3.18 -36.19 9.72
N GLY A 750 2.51 -36.51 8.60
CA GLY A 750 2.60 -35.77 7.35
C GLY A 750 1.90 -34.42 7.39
N ASN A 751 1.80 -33.79 6.22
CA ASN A 751 0.97 -32.59 5.99
C ASN A 751 -0.08 -32.80 4.88
N ARG A 752 -0.14 -34.00 4.28
CA ARG A 752 -1.05 -34.37 3.18
C ARG A 752 -1.49 -35.82 3.28
N ASN A 753 -2.78 -36.02 3.03
CA ASN A 753 -3.53 -37.24 3.27
C ASN A 753 -4.58 -37.50 2.16
N PHE A 754 -4.38 -36.92 0.97
CA PHE A 754 -5.22 -37.18 -0.19
C PHE A 754 -5.32 -38.68 -0.49
N GLU A 755 -6.51 -39.13 -0.90
CA GLU A 755 -6.78 -40.53 -1.22
C GLU A 755 -5.78 -41.07 -2.26
N GLY A 756 -5.23 -42.26 -2.01
CA GLY A 756 -4.16 -42.85 -2.82
C GLY A 756 -2.76 -42.23 -2.67
N ARG A 757 -2.59 -41.05 -2.06
CA ARG A 757 -1.26 -40.42 -1.90
C ARG A 757 -0.38 -41.08 -0.84
N VAL A 758 -0.97 -41.64 0.23
CA VAL A 758 -0.19 -42.24 1.34
C VAL A 758 0.19 -43.68 1.04
N HIS A 759 -0.79 -44.50 0.66
CA HIS A 759 -0.63 -45.86 0.14
C HIS A 759 -1.89 -46.25 -0.67
N PRO A 760 -1.81 -47.06 -1.74
CA PRO A 760 -2.99 -47.42 -2.54
C PRO A 760 -4.10 -48.17 -1.78
N LEU A 761 -3.76 -48.88 -0.69
CA LEU A 761 -4.72 -49.64 0.11
C LEU A 761 -5.31 -48.88 1.31
N THR A 762 -4.89 -47.64 1.58
CA THR A 762 -5.43 -46.86 2.70
C THR A 762 -6.41 -45.79 2.19
N ARG A 763 -7.69 -46.17 2.14
CA ARG A 763 -8.82 -45.30 1.74
C ARG A 763 -9.04 -44.15 2.75
N ALA A 764 -8.69 -44.35 4.02
CA ALA A 764 -8.73 -43.33 5.07
C ALA A 764 -7.32 -42.97 5.53
N ASN A 765 -6.99 -41.67 5.56
CA ASN A 765 -5.66 -41.19 5.92
C ASN A 765 -5.77 -39.97 6.85
N TYR A 766 -5.17 -40.06 8.03
CA TYR A 766 -5.28 -39.03 9.07
C TYR A 766 -3.92 -38.43 9.43
N LEU A 767 -3.85 -37.10 9.34
CA LEU A 767 -2.72 -36.30 9.79
C LEU A 767 -2.79 -36.11 11.30
N ALA A 768 -1.72 -36.45 12.01
CA ALA A 768 -1.67 -36.36 13.47
C ALA A 768 -0.27 -35.93 13.94
N SER A 769 -0.15 -35.40 15.16
CA SER A 769 1.18 -35.16 15.75
C SER A 769 1.91 -36.49 16.01
N PRO A 770 3.27 -36.55 15.96
CA PRO A 770 4.02 -37.78 16.24
C PRO A 770 3.60 -38.55 17.51
N PRO A 771 3.25 -37.91 18.65
CA PRO A 771 2.76 -38.63 19.82
C PRO A 771 1.40 -39.31 19.60
N LEU A 772 0.49 -38.69 18.82
CA LEU A 772 -0.77 -39.31 18.41
C LEU A 772 -0.53 -40.49 17.45
N VAL A 773 0.46 -40.42 16.56
CA VAL A 773 0.80 -41.56 15.67
C VAL A 773 1.17 -42.81 16.49
N VAL A 774 1.88 -42.64 17.61
CA VAL A 774 2.17 -43.73 18.56
C VAL A 774 0.88 -44.21 19.26
N ALA A 775 0.06 -43.29 19.79
CA ALA A 775 -1.18 -43.65 20.48
C ALA A 775 -2.16 -44.44 19.58
N TYR A 776 -2.34 -44.01 18.33
CA TYR A 776 -3.16 -44.73 17.34
C TYR A 776 -2.55 -46.05 16.85
N ALA A 777 -1.22 -46.21 16.89
CA ALA A 777 -0.59 -47.50 16.64
C ALA A 777 -0.87 -48.49 17.79
N CYS A 778 -0.84 -48.04 19.05
CA CYS A 778 -1.19 -48.86 20.21
C CYS A 778 -2.68 -49.25 20.21
N ALA A 779 -3.59 -48.31 19.95
CA ALA A 779 -5.03 -48.62 19.80
C ALA A 779 -5.31 -49.49 18.56
N GLY A 780 -4.52 -49.32 17.50
CA GLY A 780 -4.61 -50.06 16.25
C GLY A 780 -5.91 -49.85 15.48
N THR A 781 -6.65 -48.77 15.75
CA THR A 781 -7.90 -48.37 15.07
C THR A 781 -8.13 -46.87 15.23
N VAL A 782 -8.76 -46.21 14.25
CA VAL A 782 -9.20 -44.82 14.38
C VAL A 782 -10.61 -44.69 14.97
N GLY A 783 -11.36 -45.79 15.08
CA GLY A 783 -12.72 -45.84 15.62
C GLY A 783 -12.80 -45.84 17.16
N ILE A 784 -11.87 -45.17 17.85
CA ILE A 784 -11.73 -45.13 19.31
C ILE A 784 -12.06 -43.74 19.87
N ASP A 785 -12.73 -43.70 21.02
CA ASP A 785 -12.88 -42.51 21.86
C ASP A 785 -11.83 -42.57 22.99
N PHE A 786 -10.80 -41.72 22.92
CA PHE A 786 -9.71 -41.70 23.89
C PHE A 786 -10.11 -41.16 25.29
N GLU A 787 -11.28 -40.53 25.45
CA GLU A 787 -11.80 -40.12 26.77
C GLU A 787 -12.54 -41.28 27.45
N ALA A 788 -13.26 -42.09 26.68
CA ALA A 788 -14.17 -43.13 27.20
C ALA A 788 -13.59 -44.55 27.14
N GLU A 789 -12.63 -44.85 26.26
CA GLU A 789 -12.15 -46.21 25.98
C GLU A 789 -10.65 -46.38 26.28
N PRO A 790 -10.24 -47.54 26.82
CA PRO A 790 -8.83 -47.86 26.99
C PRO A 790 -8.16 -48.13 25.63
N ILE A 791 -6.92 -47.67 25.49
CA ILE A 791 -6.05 -47.94 24.34
C ILE A 791 -5.66 -49.42 24.29
N GLY A 792 -5.55 -50.05 25.45
CA GLY A 792 -5.26 -51.47 25.60
C GLY A 792 -5.36 -51.92 27.05
N VAL A 793 -4.88 -53.13 27.30
CA VAL A 793 -4.88 -53.79 28.61
C VAL A 793 -3.46 -54.24 28.92
N GLY A 794 -2.93 -53.86 30.09
CA GLY A 794 -1.62 -54.31 30.56
C GLY A 794 -1.62 -55.80 30.93
N LYS A 795 -0.44 -56.41 31.11
CA LYS A 795 -0.33 -57.85 31.46
C LYS A 795 -0.82 -58.17 32.88
N ASP A 796 -1.01 -57.15 33.71
CA ASP A 796 -1.70 -57.20 35.00
C ASP A 796 -3.24 -57.23 34.89
N GLY A 797 -3.79 -57.09 33.66
CA GLY A 797 -5.22 -56.99 33.39
C GLY A 797 -5.80 -55.58 33.56
N LYS A 798 -4.96 -54.56 33.85
CA LYS A 798 -5.42 -53.18 34.04
C LYS A 798 -5.77 -52.54 32.68
N GLN A 799 -6.92 -51.88 32.61
CA GLN A 799 -7.27 -51.00 31.49
C GLN A 799 -6.40 -49.74 31.48
N ILE A 800 -5.90 -49.35 30.31
CA ILE A 800 -4.92 -48.26 30.17
C ILE A 800 -5.44 -47.21 29.19
N PHE A 801 -5.56 -45.99 29.66
CA PHE A 801 -6.21 -44.88 28.94
C PHE A 801 -5.18 -43.94 28.30
N PHE A 802 -5.65 -43.08 27.39
CA PHE A 802 -4.81 -42.08 26.72
C PHE A 802 -4.07 -41.17 27.72
N SER A 803 -4.73 -40.80 28.82
CA SER A 803 -4.15 -40.02 29.92
C SER A 803 -2.97 -40.69 30.62
N ASP A 804 -2.90 -42.03 30.64
CA ASP A 804 -1.83 -42.77 31.33
C ASP A 804 -0.51 -42.70 30.55
N ILE A 805 -0.58 -42.66 29.20
CA ILE A 805 0.59 -42.64 28.31
C ILE A 805 0.98 -41.24 27.81
N TRP A 806 0.12 -40.23 27.98
CA TRP A 806 0.42 -38.87 27.50
C TRP A 806 1.48 -38.17 28.39
N PRO A 807 2.48 -37.48 27.81
CA PRO A 807 3.44 -36.68 28.57
C PRO A 807 2.88 -35.29 28.90
N SER A 808 3.33 -34.71 30.02
CA SER A 808 3.12 -33.28 30.28
C SER A 808 4.07 -32.41 29.44
N ASN A 809 3.71 -31.14 29.24
CA ASN A 809 4.59 -30.18 28.56
C ASN A 809 5.93 -30.01 29.30
N ASP A 810 5.93 -30.12 30.63
CA ASP A 810 7.14 -30.01 31.45
C ASP A 810 8.05 -31.25 31.32
N GLU A 811 7.46 -32.46 31.25
CA GLU A 811 8.21 -33.70 30.95
C GLU A 811 8.90 -33.59 29.58
N VAL A 812 8.19 -33.09 28.56
CA VAL A 812 8.76 -32.85 27.22
C VAL A 812 9.87 -31.82 27.28
N ALA A 813 9.64 -30.65 27.90
CA ALA A 813 10.60 -29.57 27.97
C ALA A 813 11.90 -29.97 28.70
N GLN A 814 11.79 -30.75 29.79
CA GLN A 814 12.94 -31.26 30.53
C GLN A 814 13.81 -32.21 29.68
N VAL A 815 13.19 -33.09 28.89
CA VAL A 815 13.93 -34.00 28.00
C VAL A 815 14.52 -33.24 26.80
N VAL A 816 13.81 -32.28 26.22
CA VAL A 816 14.33 -31.39 25.16
C VAL A 816 15.60 -30.67 25.65
N HIS A 817 15.52 -29.97 26.79
CA HIS A 817 16.63 -29.21 27.36
C HIS A 817 17.87 -30.08 27.70
N SER A 818 17.66 -31.32 28.14
CA SER A 818 18.75 -32.23 28.50
C SER A 818 19.35 -33.03 27.33
N SER A 819 18.63 -33.15 26.21
CA SER A 819 18.98 -34.07 25.11
C SER A 819 19.24 -33.40 23.77
N VAL A 820 18.71 -32.21 23.51
CA VAL A 820 18.85 -31.50 22.22
C VAL A 820 20.03 -30.52 22.29
N LEU A 821 21.23 -31.04 22.06
CA LEU A 821 22.47 -30.27 22.25
C LEU A 821 22.99 -29.68 20.93
N PRO A 822 23.49 -28.41 20.91
CA PRO A 822 24.03 -27.78 19.70
C PRO A 822 25.08 -28.62 18.98
N ASP A 823 25.90 -29.37 19.71
CA ASP A 823 26.97 -30.19 19.12
C ASP A 823 26.44 -31.42 18.35
N MET A 824 25.17 -31.81 18.51
CA MET A 824 24.55 -32.85 17.66
C MET A 824 24.24 -32.33 16.26
N PHE A 825 23.77 -31.07 16.18
CA PHE A 825 23.69 -30.34 14.92
C PHE A 825 25.11 -30.22 14.37
N LYS A 826 26.09 -29.78 15.19
CA LYS A 826 27.50 -29.70 14.78
C LYS A 826 28.10 -31.00 14.26
N ALA A 827 27.69 -32.18 14.75
CA ALA A 827 28.22 -33.46 14.32
C ALA A 827 27.40 -34.17 13.21
N THR A 828 26.11 -33.90 13.03
CA THR A 828 25.28 -34.58 12.01
C THR A 828 25.39 -33.89 10.68
N TYR A 829 25.10 -32.58 10.71
CA TYR A 829 25.35 -31.69 9.62
C TYR A 829 26.86 -31.52 9.39
N GLN A 830 27.72 -32.25 10.13
CA GLN A 830 29.13 -32.46 9.78
C GLN A 830 29.32 -33.47 8.66
N ALA A 831 28.51 -34.51 8.54
CA ALA A 831 28.87 -35.72 7.78
C ALA A 831 28.52 -35.75 6.28
N ILE A 832 28.19 -34.61 5.66
CA ILE A 832 27.23 -34.61 4.53
C ILE A 832 27.63 -33.74 3.30
N THR A 833 28.89 -33.30 3.16
CA THR A 833 29.54 -33.14 1.81
C THR A 833 30.38 -34.35 1.48
N ASP A 834 30.97 -34.98 2.52
CA ASP A 834 31.55 -36.33 2.54
C ASP A 834 30.65 -37.37 1.84
N GLY A 835 29.35 -37.05 1.72
CA GLY A 835 28.36 -37.82 1.02
C GLY A 835 28.10 -39.13 1.72
N ASN A 836 28.26 -40.22 0.98
CA ASN A 836 28.44 -41.55 1.52
C ASN A 836 29.24 -42.36 0.49
N PRO A 837 29.80 -43.53 0.84
CA PRO A 837 30.65 -44.28 -0.10
C PRO A 837 29.97 -44.64 -1.43
N MET A 838 28.64 -44.78 -1.47
CA MET A 838 27.90 -45.04 -2.72
C MET A 838 27.77 -43.78 -3.59
N TRP A 839 27.59 -42.61 -2.99
CA TRP A 839 27.60 -41.31 -3.71
C TRP A 839 28.98 -41.00 -4.28
N ASN A 840 30.04 -41.20 -3.49
CA ASN A 840 31.42 -40.86 -3.88
C ASN A 840 31.99 -41.80 -4.97
N GLN A 841 31.34 -42.93 -5.20
CA GLN A 841 31.67 -43.88 -6.27
C GLN A 841 30.96 -43.58 -7.60
N LEU A 842 30.08 -42.57 -7.67
CA LEU A 842 29.41 -42.18 -8.90
C LEU A 842 30.39 -41.50 -9.87
N SER A 843 30.58 -42.11 -11.06
CA SER A 843 31.43 -41.55 -12.12
C SER A 843 30.75 -40.37 -12.82
N VAL A 844 31.40 -39.20 -12.83
CA VAL A 844 30.89 -37.97 -13.45
C VAL A 844 31.67 -37.62 -14.73
N PRO A 845 31.02 -37.37 -15.89
CA PRO A 845 31.70 -36.91 -17.10
C PRO A 845 32.31 -35.51 -16.95
N SER A 846 33.49 -35.28 -17.53
CA SER A 846 34.26 -34.03 -17.43
C SER A 846 33.82 -32.91 -18.40
N GLY A 847 32.53 -32.85 -18.77
CA GLY A 847 32.01 -31.95 -19.79
C GLY A 847 31.01 -30.91 -19.26
N ASN A 848 31.12 -29.66 -19.75
CA ASN A 848 30.21 -28.56 -19.40
C ASN A 848 28.82 -28.66 -20.07
N LEU A 849 28.64 -29.57 -21.03
CA LEU A 849 27.36 -29.87 -21.68
C LEU A 849 26.98 -31.32 -21.36
N TYR A 850 25.71 -31.55 -21.02
CA TYR A 850 25.22 -32.88 -20.69
C TYR A 850 25.18 -33.77 -21.94
N ALA A 851 25.90 -34.89 -21.90
CA ALA A 851 25.93 -35.88 -22.97
C ALA A 851 24.69 -36.77 -22.90
N TRP A 852 23.64 -36.42 -23.64
CA TRP A 852 22.39 -37.17 -23.70
C TRP A 852 22.61 -38.61 -24.22
N ASP A 853 22.38 -39.62 -23.38
CA ASP A 853 22.28 -41.01 -23.83
C ASP A 853 20.87 -41.33 -24.32
N SER A 854 20.75 -41.65 -25.62
CA SER A 854 19.51 -42.12 -26.24
C SER A 854 18.91 -43.39 -25.63
N LYS A 855 19.68 -44.17 -24.86
CA LYS A 855 19.23 -45.39 -24.16
C LYS A 855 18.78 -45.12 -22.72
N SER A 856 19.07 -43.93 -22.16
CA SER A 856 18.71 -43.59 -20.78
C SER A 856 17.20 -43.40 -20.64
N THR A 857 16.56 -44.28 -19.89
CA THR A 857 15.12 -44.16 -19.54
C THR A 857 14.85 -43.16 -18.41
N TYR A 858 15.90 -42.57 -17.82
CA TYR A 858 15.80 -41.64 -16.68
C TYR A 858 16.02 -40.18 -17.08
N ILE A 859 16.89 -39.91 -18.06
CA ILE A 859 17.29 -38.54 -18.44
C ILE A 859 17.30 -38.45 -19.98
N HIS A 860 16.32 -37.73 -20.54
CA HIS A 860 16.11 -37.53 -21.97
C HIS A 860 16.14 -36.06 -22.36
N ASP A 861 16.63 -35.78 -23.57
CA ASP A 861 16.61 -34.46 -24.22
C ASP A 861 15.15 -33.98 -24.45
N PRO A 862 14.68 -32.95 -23.72
CA PRO A 862 13.27 -32.59 -23.73
C PRO A 862 12.89 -31.80 -25.00
N PRO A 863 11.72 -32.05 -25.61
CA PRO A 863 11.37 -31.48 -26.92
C PRO A 863 11.08 -29.97 -26.92
N TYR A 864 11.13 -29.28 -25.78
CA TYR A 864 10.66 -27.89 -25.59
C TYR A 864 11.29 -26.84 -26.51
N PHE A 865 12.46 -27.13 -27.08
CA PHE A 865 13.24 -26.19 -27.90
C PHE A 865 13.42 -26.63 -29.36
N LYS A 866 12.93 -27.82 -29.76
CA LYS A 866 13.26 -28.44 -31.06
C LYS A 866 12.74 -27.68 -32.29
N SER A 867 11.76 -26.81 -32.11
CA SER A 867 11.21 -25.91 -33.13
C SER A 867 11.31 -24.43 -32.73
N MET A 868 12.24 -24.08 -31.83
CA MET A 868 12.36 -22.72 -31.29
C MET A 868 13.11 -21.78 -32.24
N THR A 869 12.47 -20.67 -32.59
CA THR A 869 13.08 -19.56 -33.35
C THR A 869 13.56 -18.43 -32.43
N MET A 870 14.54 -17.65 -32.90
CA MET A 870 14.97 -16.41 -32.21
C MET A 870 13.85 -15.37 -32.15
N SER A 871 13.04 -15.22 -33.20
CA SER A 871 11.79 -14.46 -33.12
C SER A 871 10.79 -15.17 -32.19
N PRO A 872 10.10 -14.46 -31.28
CA PRO A 872 8.95 -14.99 -30.55
C PRO A 872 7.83 -15.49 -31.48
N PRO A 873 7.07 -16.52 -31.08
CA PRO A 873 5.90 -16.99 -31.84
C PRO A 873 4.75 -15.97 -31.85
N ARG A 874 4.75 -14.99 -30.93
CA ARG A 874 3.65 -14.06 -30.60
C ARG A 874 2.48 -14.77 -29.90
N PRO A 875 1.55 -14.02 -29.27
CA PRO A 875 0.34 -14.61 -28.71
C PRO A 875 -0.51 -15.17 -29.84
N HIS A 876 -1.19 -16.28 -29.56
CA HIS A 876 -2.18 -16.87 -30.44
C HIS A 876 -3.42 -17.24 -29.63
N GLY A 877 -4.59 -17.10 -30.24
CA GLY A 877 -5.82 -17.68 -29.71
C GLY A 877 -5.81 -19.22 -29.75
N VAL A 878 -6.95 -19.80 -29.42
CA VAL A 878 -7.24 -21.22 -29.58
C VAL A 878 -8.47 -21.33 -30.48
N LYS A 879 -8.52 -22.29 -31.40
CA LYS A 879 -9.65 -22.46 -32.31
C LYS A 879 -10.05 -23.92 -32.44
N ASP A 880 -11.35 -24.19 -32.40
CA ASP A 880 -11.96 -25.52 -32.60
C ASP A 880 -11.33 -26.64 -31.75
N ALA A 881 -10.84 -26.31 -30.55
CA ALA A 881 -10.10 -27.24 -29.70
C ALA A 881 -11.03 -28.16 -28.90
N TYR A 882 -10.70 -29.45 -28.79
CA TYR A 882 -11.48 -30.41 -28.03
C TYR A 882 -11.20 -30.29 -26.53
N CYS A 883 -12.21 -30.54 -25.69
CA CYS A 883 -11.96 -30.81 -24.28
C CYS A 883 -11.29 -32.19 -24.14
N LEU A 884 -10.06 -32.24 -23.61
CA LEU A 884 -9.35 -33.48 -23.33
C LEU A 884 -9.83 -34.10 -22.00
N LEU A 885 -10.12 -33.26 -21.01
CA LEU A 885 -10.49 -33.61 -19.65
C LEU A 885 -11.45 -32.57 -19.07
N ASN A 886 -12.54 -33.04 -18.46
CA ASN A 886 -13.48 -32.22 -17.70
C ASN A 886 -13.42 -32.70 -16.23
N PHE A 887 -12.99 -31.82 -15.32
CA PHE A 887 -12.70 -32.13 -13.92
C PHE A 887 -13.58 -31.36 -12.94
N GLY A 888 -13.86 -31.96 -11.78
CA GLY A 888 -14.48 -31.27 -10.64
C GLY A 888 -13.50 -30.48 -9.77
N ASP A 889 -14.01 -30.02 -8.63
CA ASP A 889 -13.28 -29.23 -7.63
C ASP A 889 -12.09 -29.98 -6.99
N SER A 890 -11.14 -29.22 -6.44
CA SER A 890 -9.97 -29.68 -5.68
C SER A 890 -9.07 -30.69 -6.41
N THR A 891 -9.05 -30.66 -7.75
CA THR A 891 -8.20 -31.52 -8.59
C THR A 891 -6.71 -31.22 -8.36
N THR A 892 -6.07 -32.03 -7.51
CA THR A 892 -4.68 -31.82 -7.06
C THR A 892 -3.64 -32.11 -8.15
N THR A 893 -2.43 -31.57 -8.03
CA THR A 893 -1.29 -31.93 -8.90
C THR A 893 -0.86 -33.38 -8.82
N ASP A 894 -1.24 -34.13 -7.77
CA ASP A 894 -1.01 -35.58 -7.71
C ASP A 894 -1.97 -36.34 -8.64
N HIS A 895 -3.13 -35.78 -9.00
CA HIS A 895 -3.98 -36.31 -10.08
C HIS A 895 -3.42 -35.97 -11.47
N ILE A 896 -2.94 -34.73 -11.65
CA ILE A 896 -2.42 -34.24 -12.95
C ILE A 896 -1.05 -34.86 -13.28
N SER A 897 -0.22 -35.11 -12.27
CA SER A 897 1.15 -35.62 -12.38
C SER A 897 1.48 -36.49 -11.16
N PRO A 898 0.99 -37.74 -11.07
CA PRO A 898 1.24 -38.64 -9.95
C PRO A 898 2.73 -38.94 -9.75
N ALA A 899 3.10 -39.28 -8.52
CA ALA A 899 4.47 -39.72 -8.16
C ALA A 899 4.53 -41.14 -7.57
N GLY A 900 3.40 -41.72 -7.18
CA GLY A 900 3.27 -43.13 -6.80
C GLY A 900 2.82 -44.00 -7.98
N SER A 901 2.91 -45.32 -7.82
CA SER A 901 2.38 -46.28 -8.78
C SER A 901 0.85 -46.33 -8.77
N ILE A 902 0.23 -46.13 -9.93
CA ILE A 902 -1.19 -46.46 -10.13
C ILE A 902 -1.27 -47.95 -10.44
N HIS A 903 -1.83 -48.74 -9.53
CA HIS A 903 -1.94 -50.19 -9.71
C HIS A 903 -2.92 -50.55 -10.83
N LYS A 904 -2.52 -51.42 -11.76
CA LYS A 904 -3.31 -51.76 -12.97
C LYS A 904 -4.66 -52.38 -12.61
N ASP A 905 -4.71 -53.15 -11.53
CA ASP A 905 -5.90 -53.89 -11.09
C ASP A 905 -6.88 -53.06 -10.26
N ASN A 906 -6.65 -51.74 -10.11
CA ASN A 906 -7.61 -50.82 -9.51
C ASN A 906 -8.97 -50.96 -10.22
N PRO A 907 -10.11 -51.11 -9.50
CA PRO A 907 -11.44 -51.24 -10.11
C PRO A 907 -11.77 -50.15 -11.15
N ALA A 908 -11.34 -48.91 -10.93
CA ALA A 908 -11.55 -47.83 -11.88
C ALA A 908 -10.72 -48.00 -13.18
N ALA A 909 -9.50 -48.54 -13.08
CA ALA A 909 -8.66 -48.82 -14.25
C ALA A 909 -9.24 -49.98 -15.08
N ARG A 910 -9.72 -51.04 -14.44
CA ARG A 910 -10.43 -52.15 -15.10
C ARG A 910 -11.71 -51.68 -15.78
N TYR A 911 -12.57 -50.95 -15.07
CA TYR A 911 -13.81 -50.39 -15.61
C TYR A 911 -13.57 -49.49 -16.86
N LEU A 912 -12.53 -48.65 -16.85
CA LEU A 912 -12.21 -47.80 -18.01
C LEU A 912 -11.80 -48.64 -19.24
N MET A 913 -10.99 -49.69 -19.05
CA MET A 913 -10.60 -50.62 -20.13
C MET A 913 -11.80 -51.43 -20.64
N GLU A 914 -12.64 -51.94 -19.75
CA GLU A 914 -13.88 -52.67 -20.08
C GLU A 914 -14.89 -51.79 -20.86
N CYS A 915 -14.94 -50.48 -20.54
CA CYS A 915 -15.74 -49.49 -21.27
C CYS A 915 -15.14 -49.07 -22.62
N GLY A 916 -14.03 -49.65 -23.06
CA GLY A 916 -13.36 -49.28 -24.32
C GLY A 916 -12.79 -47.85 -24.34
N LYS A 917 -12.55 -47.24 -23.17
CA LYS A 917 -12.00 -45.88 -23.07
C LYS A 917 -10.47 -45.92 -23.11
N LEU A 918 -9.89 -45.02 -23.89
CA LEU A 918 -8.44 -44.82 -23.96
C LEU A 918 -7.91 -44.21 -22.66
N TYR A 919 -6.62 -44.44 -22.35
CA TYR A 919 -5.93 -43.63 -21.35
C TYR A 919 -5.75 -42.20 -21.87
N VAL A 920 -5.65 -41.24 -20.94
CA VAL A 920 -5.51 -39.80 -21.25
C VAL A 920 -4.34 -39.52 -22.19
N PHE A 921 -3.22 -40.23 -22.03
CA PHE A 921 -2.06 -40.14 -22.90
C PHE A 921 -2.39 -40.53 -24.35
N ASP A 922 -3.03 -41.69 -24.55
CA ASP A 922 -3.37 -42.21 -25.88
C ASP A 922 -4.40 -41.31 -26.59
N ALA A 923 -5.40 -40.82 -25.85
CA ALA A 923 -6.39 -39.87 -26.36
C ALA A 923 -5.74 -38.54 -26.79
N ALA A 924 -4.86 -37.98 -25.96
CA ALA A 924 -4.15 -36.74 -26.28
C ALA A 924 -3.19 -36.91 -27.48
N MET A 925 -2.42 -38.01 -27.51
CA MET A 925 -1.52 -38.33 -28.61
C MET A 925 -2.29 -38.56 -29.93
N ARG A 926 -3.52 -39.09 -29.87
CA ARG A 926 -4.43 -39.18 -31.01
C ARG A 926 -4.88 -37.80 -31.49
N TYR A 927 -5.46 -36.95 -30.65
CA TYR A 927 -5.85 -35.59 -31.04
C TYR A 927 -4.68 -34.83 -31.67
N LYS A 928 -3.50 -34.92 -31.05
CA LYS A 928 -2.27 -34.30 -31.51
C LYS A 928 -1.76 -34.84 -32.86
N SER A 929 -2.00 -36.12 -33.19
CA SER A 929 -1.65 -36.69 -34.50
C SER A 929 -2.69 -36.37 -35.58
N GLU A 930 -3.95 -36.18 -35.20
CA GLU A 930 -5.05 -35.70 -36.05
C GLU A 930 -4.99 -34.17 -36.29
N GLY A 931 -4.04 -33.47 -35.65
CA GLY A 931 -3.83 -32.01 -35.79
C GLY A 931 -4.78 -31.15 -34.96
N HIS A 932 -5.42 -31.75 -33.94
CA HIS A 932 -6.39 -31.09 -33.08
C HIS A 932 -5.75 -30.53 -31.81
N ASP A 933 -5.99 -29.24 -31.56
CA ASP A 933 -5.68 -28.59 -30.29
C ASP A 933 -6.64 -29.05 -29.18
N THR A 934 -6.20 -28.97 -27.92
CA THR A 934 -7.01 -29.38 -26.76
C THR A 934 -7.02 -28.37 -25.63
N ILE A 935 -8.08 -28.41 -24.82
CA ILE A 935 -8.21 -27.69 -23.55
C ILE A 935 -8.56 -28.64 -22.40
N ILE A 936 -8.50 -28.13 -21.16
CA ILE A 936 -9.04 -28.80 -19.96
C ILE A 936 -10.13 -27.89 -19.35
N LEU A 937 -11.24 -28.48 -18.90
CA LEU A 937 -12.21 -27.84 -18.01
C LEU A 937 -12.00 -28.32 -16.57
N ALA A 938 -12.16 -27.44 -15.59
CA ALA A 938 -11.96 -27.77 -14.17
C ALA A 938 -12.87 -26.98 -13.22
N GLY A 939 -13.09 -27.53 -12.03
CA GLY A 939 -13.73 -26.86 -10.90
C GLY A 939 -12.80 -25.86 -10.19
N ALA A 940 -13.05 -25.66 -8.90
CA ALA A 940 -12.26 -24.82 -8.00
C ALA A 940 -10.94 -25.50 -7.59
N GLU A 941 -9.98 -24.69 -7.12
CA GLU A 941 -8.70 -25.15 -6.56
C GLU A 941 -7.86 -26.02 -7.53
N TYR A 942 -8.01 -25.82 -8.84
CA TYR A 942 -7.33 -26.64 -9.84
C TYR A 942 -5.80 -26.52 -9.71
N GLY A 943 -5.14 -27.66 -9.56
CA GLY A 943 -3.70 -27.73 -9.32
C GLY A 943 -3.28 -27.55 -7.86
N SER A 944 -4.16 -27.86 -6.91
CA SER A 944 -3.81 -27.83 -5.48
C SER A 944 -2.70 -28.83 -5.11
N GLY A 945 -1.94 -28.55 -4.05
CA GLY A 945 -0.94 -29.47 -3.52
C GLY A 945 0.50 -29.21 -3.96
N SER A 946 1.10 -30.08 -4.77
CA SER A 946 2.56 -30.14 -4.99
C SER A 946 3.02 -29.16 -6.06
N SER A 947 4.15 -28.50 -5.84
CA SER A 947 4.77 -27.52 -6.75
C SER A 947 5.31 -28.10 -8.08
N ARG A 948 4.98 -29.36 -8.43
CA ARG A 948 5.54 -30.08 -9.58
C ARG A 948 5.24 -29.34 -10.88
N ASP A 949 6.28 -28.85 -11.54
CA ASP A 949 6.17 -28.22 -12.87
C ASP A 949 5.74 -29.22 -13.97
N TRP A 950 5.93 -30.53 -13.74
CA TRP A 950 5.38 -31.59 -14.59
C TRP A 950 3.85 -31.58 -14.68
N ALA A 951 3.13 -31.03 -13.70
CA ALA A 951 1.69 -30.79 -13.82
C ALA A 951 1.33 -29.75 -14.90
N ALA A 952 2.30 -28.95 -15.39
CA ALA A 952 2.13 -28.07 -16.56
C ALA A 952 2.90 -28.58 -17.80
N LYS A 953 4.12 -29.11 -17.63
CA LYS A 953 4.92 -29.70 -18.74
C LYS A 953 4.20 -30.88 -19.39
N GLY A 954 3.56 -31.73 -18.58
CA GLY A 954 2.75 -32.87 -19.05
C GLY A 954 1.66 -32.41 -20.01
N PRO A 955 0.66 -31.62 -19.56
CA PRO A 955 -0.36 -31.03 -20.43
C PRO A 955 0.20 -30.32 -21.66
N LYS A 956 1.29 -29.53 -21.55
CA LYS A 956 1.93 -28.89 -22.71
C LYS A 956 2.45 -29.90 -23.74
N GLN A 957 3.08 -31.00 -23.29
CA GLN A 957 3.52 -32.08 -24.18
C GLN A 957 2.34 -32.87 -24.78
N LEU A 958 1.24 -33.04 -24.04
CA LEU A 958 -0.01 -33.64 -24.50
C LEU A 958 -0.77 -32.76 -25.52
N GLY A 959 -0.39 -31.50 -25.70
CA GLY A 959 -0.98 -30.59 -26.69
C GLY A 959 -2.02 -29.61 -26.13
N VAL A 960 -2.20 -29.57 -24.80
CA VAL A 960 -3.14 -28.66 -24.13
C VAL A 960 -2.68 -27.21 -24.31
N LYS A 961 -3.57 -26.37 -24.85
CA LYS A 961 -3.35 -24.95 -25.10
C LYS A 961 -3.88 -24.04 -23.99
N ALA A 962 -5.00 -24.42 -23.39
CA ALA A 962 -5.66 -23.66 -22.33
C ALA A 962 -6.26 -24.57 -21.26
N VAL A 963 -6.46 -24.01 -20.07
CA VAL A 963 -7.26 -24.59 -18.99
C VAL A 963 -8.31 -23.56 -18.58
N ILE A 964 -9.58 -23.97 -18.48
CA ILE A 964 -10.68 -23.15 -17.98
C ILE A 964 -11.12 -23.71 -16.63
N ALA A 965 -10.88 -22.98 -15.55
CA ALA A 965 -11.13 -23.44 -14.18
C ALA A 965 -12.06 -22.46 -13.42
N LYS A 966 -12.77 -22.95 -12.40
CA LYS A 966 -13.51 -22.07 -11.48
C LYS A 966 -12.53 -21.25 -10.60
N SER A 967 -11.42 -21.88 -10.19
CA SER A 967 -10.25 -21.19 -9.64
C SER A 967 -8.98 -22.03 -9.78
N PHE A 968 -7.82 -21.38 -9.80
CA PHE A 968 -6.51 -22.04 -9.83
C PHE A 968 -5.77 -21.88 -8.51
N GLU A 969 -4.98 -22.90 -8.15
CA GLU A 969 -4.00 -22.79 -7.08
C GLU A 969 -2.69 -22.12 -7.52
N ARG A 970 -2.11 -21.30 -6.63
CA ARG A 970 -1.17 -20.23 -6.99
C ARG A 970 0.05 -20.74 -7.76
N ILE A 971 0.71 -21.79 -7.24
CA ILE A 971 1.93 -22.33 -7.85
C ILE A 971 1.60 -23.03 -9.18
N HIS A 972 0.45 -23.69 -9.29
CA HIS A 972 0.07 -24.39 -10.51
C HIS A 972 -0.27 -23.41 -11.64
N ARG A 973 -0.99 -22.32 -11.35
CA ARG A 973 -1.23 -21.22 -12.30
C ARG A 973 0.09 -20.67 -12.85
N ASN A 974 1.05 -20.36 -11.98
CA ASN A 974 2.38 -19.89 -12.38
C ASN A 974 3.10 -20.92 -13.28
N ASN A 975 2.98 -22.22 -12.99
CA ASN A 975 3.57 -23.28 -13.81
C ASN A 975 2.91 -23.40 -15.20
N LEU A 976 1.57 -23.25 -15.31
CA LEU A 976 0.86 -23.22 -16.59
C LEU A 976 1.34 -22.07 -17.47
N VAL A 977 1.40 -20.85 -16.91
CA VAL A 977 1.93 -19.64 -17.56
C VAL A 977 3.39 -19.84 -17.98
N GLY A 978 4.24 -20.37 -17.09
CA GLY A 978 5.64 -20.66 -17.39
C GLY A 978 5.84 -21.63 -18.56
N MET A 979 4.88 -22.53 -18.80
CA MET A 979 4.86 -23.42 -19.96
C MET A 979 4.13 -22.85 -21.19
N GLY A 980 3.61 -21.62 -21.13
CA GLY A 980 2.80 -21.02 -22.19
C GLY A 980 1.50 -21.77 -22.45
N ILE A 981 0.82 -22.21 -21.38
CA ILE A 981 -0.59 -22.66 -21.41
C ILE A 981 -1.43 -21.49 -20.90
N ILE A 982 -2.53 -21.18 -21.57
CA ILE A 982 -3.44 -20.08 -21.23
C ILE A 982 -4.32 -20.47 -20.03
N PRO A 983 -4.23 -19.81 -18.87
CA PRO A 983 -5.15 -20.05 -17.76
C PRO A 983 -6.36 -19.10 -17.84
N LEU A 984 -7.57 -19.65 -17.85
CA LEU A 984 -8.84 -18.91 -17.86
C LEU A 984 -9.65 -19.22 -16.59
N CYS A 985 -10.20 -18.20 -15.96
CA CYS A 985 -11.21 -18.37 -14.91
C CYS A 985 -12.61 -18.07 -15.44
N PHE A 986 -13.60 -18.89 -15.09
CA PHE A 986 -15.03 -18.52 -15.20
C PHE A 986 -15.32 -17.25 -14.37
N LYS A 987 -16.40 -16.51 -14.68
CA LYS A 987 -16.77 -15.33 -13.87
C LYS A 987 -17.37 -15.76 -12.53
N ALA A 988 -17.46 -14.81 -11.59
CA ALA A 988 -17.96 -15.10 -10.25
C ALA A 988 -19.43 -15.58 -10.28
N GLY A 989 -19.66 -16.82 -9.87
CA GLY A 989 -20.96 -17.49 -9.94
C GLY A 989 -21.17 -18.39 -11.17
N GLU A 990 -20.20 -18.46 -12.08
CA GLU A 990 -20.23 -19.34 -13.25
C GLU A 990 -19.27 -20.54 -13.09
N ASP A 991 -19.64 -21.66 -13.71
CA ASP A 991 -18.80 -22.83 -13.98
C ASP A 991 -19.38 -23.65 -15.16
N ALA A 992 -18.80 -24.84 -15.40
CA ALA A 992 -19.25 -25.73 -16.46
C ALA A 992 -20.70 -26.23 -16.29
N GLU A 993 -21.19 -26.44 -15.07
CA GLU A 993 -22.57 -26.88 -14.85
C GLU A 993 -23.55 -25.72 -15.07
N THR A 994 -23.27 -24.52 -14.53
CA THR A 994 -24.17 -23.36 -14.70
C THR A 994 -24.30 -22.91 -16.16
N LEU A 995 -23.21 -23.05 -16.94
CA LEU A 995 -23.19 -22.74 -18.37
C LEU A 995 -23.69 -23.92 -19.24
N GLY A 996 -23.90 -25.09 -18.64
CA GLY A 996 -24.30 -26.33 -19.32
C GLY A 996 -23.28 -26.78 -20.36
N LEU A 997 -21.99 -26.72 -20.03
CA LEU A 997 -20.87 -27.20 -20.82
C LEU A 997 -20.63 -28.68 -20.52
N THR A 998 -20.72 -29.52 -21.55
CA THR A 998 -20.58 -30.98 -21.39
C THR A 998 -19.12 -31.44 -21.44
N GLY A 999 -18.26 -30.71 -22.15
CA GLY A 999 -16.94 -31.17 -22.57
C GLY A 999 -16.97 -31.96 -23.89
N HIS A 1000 -18.11 -32.01 -24.59
CA HIS A 1000 -18.22 -32.56 -25.95
C HIS A 1000 -18.19 -31.49 -27.05
N GLU A 1001 -18.24 -30.22 -26.66
CA GLU A 1001 -18.09 -29.06 -27.54
C GLU A 1001 -16.65 -28.88 -28.02
N ARG A 1002 -16.47 -28.20 -29.16
CA ARG A 1002 -15.19 -27.59 -29.54
C ARG A 1002 -15.14 -26.14 -29.08
N TYR A 1003 -14.01 -25.74 -28.52
CA TYR A 1003 -13.80 -24.45 -27.85
C TYR A 1003 -12.86 -23.56 -28.66
N SER A 1004 -13.24 -22.29 -28.80
CA SER A 1004 -12.43 -21.23 -29.40
C SER A 1004 -12.26 -20.09 -28.40
N ILE A 1005 -11.03 -19.61 -28.25
CA ILE A 1005 -10.63 -18.54 -27.33
C ILE A 1005 -9.96 -17.47 -28.19
N ASP A 1006 -10.63 -16.32 -28.36
CA ASP A 1006 -10.08 -15.22 -29.15
C ASP A 1006 -9.06 -14.42 -28.34
N LEU A 1007 -7.92 -14.11 -28.96
CA LEU A 1007 -6.81 -13.35 -28.36
C LEU A 1007 -6.10 -12.52 -29.44
N PRO A 1008 -5.81 -11.23 -29.17
CA PRO A 1008 -5.02 -10.40 -30.08
C PRO A 1008 -3.67 -11.03 -30.45
N SER A 1009 -3.28 -10.93 -31.72
CA SER A 1009 -1.99 -11.44 -32.25
C SER A 1009 -0.77 -10.58 -31.86
N ASN A 1010 -0.92 -9.71 -30.87
CA ASN A 1010 0.05 -8.74 -30.38
C ASN A 1010 -0.07 -8.65 -28.86
N VAL A 1011 1.01 -8.89 -28.14
CA VAL A 1011 0.99 -8.95 -26.67
C VAL A 1011 0.65 -7.59 -26.04
N SER A 1012 1.00 -6.47 -26.69
CA SER A 1012 0.68 -5.12 -26.20
C SER A 1012 -0.81 -4.75 -26.25
N GLU A 1013 -1.65 -5.59 -26.87
CA GLU A 1013 -3.11 -5.45 -26.88
C GLU A 1013 -3.79 -6.32 -25.80
N ILE A 1014 -3.02 -7.19 -25.12
CA ILE A 1014 -3.46 -8.01 -24.00
C ILE A 1014 -3.07 -7.32 -22.69
N ARG A 1015 -3.99 -7.22 -21.74
CA ARG A 1015 -3.74 -6.67 -20.40
C ARG A 1015 -3.80 -7.76 -19.33
N PRO A 1016 -3.01 -7.65 -18.23
CA PRO A 1016 -3.13 -8.57 -17.11
C PRO A 1016 -4.54 -8.58 -16.53
N GLY A 1017 -5.07 -9.79 -16.24
CA GLY A 1017 -6.40 -9.97 -15.68
C GLY A 1017 -7.58 -9.54 -16.56
N GLN A 1018 -7.39 -9.32 -17.88
CA GLN A 1018 -8.50 -8.89 -18.75
C GLN A 1018 -9.54 -9.98 -18.96
N ASP A 1019 -10.77 -9.60 -19.32
CA ASP A 1019 -11.79 -10.54 -19.76
C ASP A 1019 -11.63 -10.88 -21.25
N VAL A 1020 -11.90 -12.14 -21.61
CA VAL A 1020 -11.87 -12.69 -22.97
C VAL A 1020 -13.13 -13.53 -23.22
N THR A 1021 -13.58 -13.57 -24.48
CA THR A 1021 -14.74 -14.40 -24.87
C THR A 1021 -14.28 -15.79 -25.27
N VAL A 1022 -14.93 -16.81 -24.70
CA VAL A 1022 -14.82 -18.21 -25.14
C VAL A 1022 -16.09 -18.54 -25.90
N ALA A 1023 -15.94 -18.98 -27.15
CA ALA A 1023 -17.03 -19.43 -28.01
C ALA A 1023 -16.96 -20.95 -28.20
N THR A 1024 -18.11 -21.58 -28.45
CA THR A 1024 -18.21 -23.02 -28.70
C THR A 1024 -19.00 -23.30 -29.98
N ASP A 1025 -18.82 -24.50 -30.54
CA ASP A 1025 -19.44 -24.88 -31.82
C ASP A 1025 -20.95 -25.17 -31.75
N ASN A 1026 -21.55 -25.16 -30.56
CA ASN A 1026 -23.00 -25.23 -30.35
C ASN A 1026 -23.65 -23.84 -30.17
N GLU A 1027 -23.01 -22.79 -30.70
CA GLU A 1027 -23.42 -21.38 -30.66
C GLU A 1027 -23.40 -20.72 -29.26
N LYS A 1028 -23.08 -21.43 -28.17
CA LYS A 1028 -22.85 -20.80 -26.86
C LYS A 1028 -21.54 -20.00 -26.86
N SER A 1029 -21.58 -18.82 -26.26
CA SER A 1029 -20.41 -18.02 -25.88
C SER A 1029 -20.52 -17.54 -24.44
N PHE A 1030 -19.40 -17.48 -23.74
CA PHE A 1030 -19.30 -17.04 -22.34
C PHE A 1030 -17.99 -16.27 -22.11
N THR A 1031 -17.91 -15.54 -21.00
CA THR A 1031 -16.74 -14.72 -20.66
C THR A 1031 -15.84 -15.46 -19.69
N CYS A 1032 -14.52 -15.36 -19.87
CA CYS A 1032 -13.55 -15.78 -18.87
C CYS A 1032 -12.57 -14.66 -18.55
N THR A 1033 -12.11 -14.60 -17.31
CA THR A 1033 -10.99 -13.73 -16.92
C THR A 1033 -9.66 -14.43 -17.24
N LEU A 1034 -8.83 -13.79 -18.06
CA LEU A 1034 -7.52 -14.25 -18.51
C LEU A 1034 -6.50 -14.11 -17.37
N ARG A 1035 -6.05 -15.24 -16.82
CA ARG A 1035 -5.22 -15.30 -15.61
C ARG A 1035 -3.72 -15.22 -15.88
N PHE A 1036 -3.32 -14.32 -16.79
CA PHE A 1036 -1.99 -13.71 -16.75
C PHE A 1036 -2.09 -12.52 -15.79
N ASP A 1037 -1.40 -12.59 -14.66
CA ASP A 1037 -1.62 -11.67 -13.54
C ASP A 1037 -0.59 -10.51 -13.54
N THR A 1038 0.43 -10.54 -14.42
CA THR A 1038 1.43 -9.47 -14.60
C THR A 1038 1.92 -9.32 -16.04
N GLU A 1039 2.51 -8.18 -16.39
CA GLU A 1039 3.17 -7.93 -17.68
C GLU A 1039 4.31 -8.92 -17.98
N VAL A 1040 5.03 -9.37 -16.94
CA VAL A 1040 6.13 -10.35 -17.07
C VAL A 1040 5.59 -11.70 -17.52
N GLU A 1041 4.40 -12.07 -17.08
CA GLU A 1041 3.71 -13.30 -17.50
C GLU A 1041 3.20 -13.22 -18.95
N LEU A 1042 2.78 -12.03 -19.40
CA LEU A 1042 2.46 -11.78 -20.81
C LEU A 1042 3.71 -11.90 -21.69
N ALA A 1043 4.87 -11.40 -21.25
CA ALA A 1043 6.14 -11.59 -21.95
C ALA A 1043 6.56 -13.08 -22.03
N TYR A 1044 6.30 -13.88 -20.98
CA TYR A 1044 6.50 -15.34 -21.05
C TYR A 1044 5.56 -15.99 -22.07
N PHE A 1045 4.29 -15.57 -22.14
CA PHE A 1045 3.32 -16.10 -23.10
C PHE A 1045 3.65 -15.75 -24.55
N ASP A 1046 4.01 -14.49 -24.85
CA ASP A 1046 4.49 -14.05 -26.18
C ASP A 1046 5.70 -14.86 -26.67
N HIS A 1047 6.61 -15.20 -25.74
CA HIS A 1047 7.78 -16.03 -26.03
C HIS A 1047 7.45 -17.54 -26.10
N GLY A 1048 6.24 -17.96 -25.73
CA GLY A 1048 5.77 -19.36 -25.72
C GLY A 1048 6.13 -20.17 -24.47
N GLY A 1049 6.74 -19.53 -23.46
CA GLY A 1049 7.18 -20.10 -22.19
C GLY A 1049 8.38 -19.36 -21.57
N ILE A 1050 8.56 -19.49 -20.26
CA ILE A 1050 9.62 -18.80 -19.49
C ILE A 1050 11.03 -19.22 -19.92
N LEU A 1051 11.22 -20.50 -20.29
CA LEU A 1051 12.52 -21.01 -20.73
C LEU A 1051 12.90 -20.43 -22.10
N GLN A 1052 11.92 -20.31 -23.00
CA GLN A 1052 12.06 -19.69 -24.31
C GLN A 1052 12.31 -18.17 -24.20
N TYR A 1053 11.76 -17.52 -23.17
CA TYR A 1053 12.07 -16.14 -22.80
C TYR A 1053 13.53 -15.98 -22.36
N VAL A 1054 13.97 -16.76 -21.37
CA VAL A 1054 15.35 -16.70 -20.85
C VAL A 1054 16.38 -17.00 -21.94
N ILE A 1055 16.18 -18.04 -22.76
CA ILE A 1055 17.13 -18.41 -23.82
C ILE A 1055 17.31 -17.30 -24.85
N ARG A 1056 16.23 -16.66 -25.34
CA ARG A 1056 16.34 -15.53 -26.28
C ARG A 1056 17.10 -14.37 -25.66
N ASN A 1057 16.78 -14.02 -24.40
CA ASN A 1057 17.40 -12.90 -23.72
C ASN A 1057 18.89 -13.15 -23.41
N MET A 1058 19.28 -14.38 -23.05
CA MET A 1058 20.68 -14.75 -22.88
C MET A 1058 21.48 -14.69 -24.18
N ILE A 1059 20.88 -15.03 -25.33
CA ILE A 1059 21.53 -14.89 -26.64
C ILE A 1059 21.65 -13.40 -27.01
N HIS A 1060 20.60 -12.61 -26.81
CA HIS A 1060 20.62 -11.17 -27.09
C HIS A 1060 21.55 -10.37 -26.16
N ALA A 1061 21.81 -10.82 -24.93
CA ALA A 1061 22.73 -10.16 -24.00
C ALA A 1061 24.21 -10.46 -24.25
N ASN A 1062 24.53 -11.37 -25.18
CA ASN A 1062 25.90 -11.70 -25.59
C ASN A 1062 26.27 -11.12 -26.99
N HIS A 1063 25.46 -10.17 -27.50
CA HIS A 1063 25.60 -9.51 -28.80
C HIS A 1063 25.49 -7.99 -28.68
#